data_AF-F7V418-F1
#
_entry.id   AF-F7V418-F1
#
_cell.length_a   1.000
_cell.length_b   1.000
_cell.length_c   1.000
_cell.angle_alpha   90.00
_cell.angle_beta   90.00
_cell.angle_gamma   90.00
#
_symmetry.space_group_name_H-M   'P 1'
#
loop_
_entity.id
_entity.type
_entity.pdbx_description
1 polymer ?
#
loop_
_entity_poly.entity_id
_entity_poly.type
_entity_poly.pdbx_seq_one_letter_code
_entity_poly.pdbx_strand_id
1 'polypeptide(L)'
;MNSKTSFFNRTVFSKNIRRFGVIWILYTVCLFFLCPFIAYLTVPHIITGNQDVSELAKALSTFQSPVHIIIFAILAASAVFSYLCSARSCNMTHALPFSRRELYITNYISGLLFLIVPQTINFFIALPAFLRGGLKPGSQIFPALGYVVLVDFILYSIAVFCCMLSAHYIGGAIYYAIVNLLYAVLRTLFSMLTNMFTFGVPGTVSANPLLEAGNYLSPAVYITTRTGMDVISNTPEGVTQTALHYYGWASLLGYCIVAAALVICGMFLYRRRQLECAGDVSAFPCLHPISRWIIGFTGGIGFAYFFSMVIAGSDTPGRATMVRFLILYVVFCLIWFFITEMVLKKTVRVFVRRMILEWVVFTAATTVLLAGMILGYCRKLENTIPDTSEVTAAVLSTDYPVLAENASQIDQIRDLQQTILDHRNSYLNPDSDTASDSDTVTGITIGYQLKNGNTLIRYYSVPLRAADRRDITSVTHKLETIQSDYTQALNYLFCTNYNHAVITNATAGDKKTVYNKGAQEIFNAVIRDYHAHHIAYTAADCLEGGIGSSEYSLTLELKGTVSGAPQSVRTRLRAIGGKALADAFPDLLQNDGTTAKRNANGTYSTSLDTTITLTPKCKYTIAALKKNGVALTKKDFSNTGADDTENQP
;
A
#
# COMPACT_ATOMS: atom_id res chain seq x y z
N MET A 1 -58.70 -5.98 27.83
CA MET A 1 -57.72 -5.13 27.09
C MET A 1 -56.36 -5.81 27.14
N ASN A 2 -55.98 -6.55 26.10
CA ASN A 2 -54.69 -7.23 26.06
C ASN A 2 -53.61 -6.24 25.62
N SER A 3 -52.83 -5.78 26.58
CA SER A 3 -51.55 -5.09 26.39
C SER A 3 -50.57 -6.02 25.68
N LYS A 4 -50.63 -6.07 24.34
CA LYS A 4 -49.53 -6.62 23.55
C LYS A 4 -48.53 -5.48 23.30
N THR A 5 -47.66 -5.23 24.27
CA THR A 5 -46.45 -4.42 24.10
C THR A 5 -45.49 -5.17 23.18
N SER A 6 -45.83 -5.27 21.90
CA SER A 6 -44.92 -5.79 20.88
C SER A 6 -43.83 -4.74 20.64
N PHE A 7 -42.56 -5.13 20.74
CA PHE A 7 -41.44 -4.25 20.38
C PHE A 7 -41.38 -3.94 18.87
N PHE A 8 -42.17 -4.63 18.06
CA PHE A 8 -42.18 -4.57 16.61
C PHE A 8 -43.57 -4.27 16.04
N ASN A 9 -43.65 -3.31 15.14
CA ASN A 9 -44.89 -2.94 14.47
C ASN A 9 -44.92 -3.39 13.00
N ARG A 10 -45.77 -4.38 12.70
CA ARG A 10 -45.91 -4.92 11.33
C ARG A 10 -46.36 -3.87 10.31
N THR A 11 -47.18 -2.90 10.72
CA THR A 11 -47.74 -1.89 9.83
C THR A 11 -46.68 -0.89 9.39
N VAL A 12 -45.83 -0.43 10.32
CA VAL A 12 -44.70 0.45 10.02
C VAL A 12 -43.69 -0.26 9.13
N PHE A 13 -43.40 -1.54 9.42
CA PHE A 13 -42.51 -2.36 8.60
C PHE A 13 -43.00 -2.51 7.14
N SER A 14 -44.28 -2.85 6.95
CA SER A 14 -44.87 -2.97 5.61
C SER A 14 -44.84 -1.65 4.84
N LYS A 15 -45.06 -0.53 5.53
CA LYS A 15 -44.95 0.81 4.94
C LYS A 15 -43.53 1.12 4.49
N ASN A 16 -42.52 0.78 5.29
CA ASN A 16 -41.11 0.99 4.94
C ASN A 16 -40.72 0.21 3.68
N ILE A 17 -41.12 -1.06 3.58
CA ILE A 17 -40.86 -1.90 2.40
C ILE A 17 -41.48 -1.28 1.15
N ARG A 18 -42.77 -0.87 1.22
CA ARG A 18 -43.46 -0.30 0.05
C ARG A 18 -42.86 1.04 -0.38
N ARG A 19 -42.47 1.89 0.59
CA ARG A 19 -41.96 3.24 0.30
C ARG A 19 -40.51 3.22 -0.20
N PHE A 20 -39.67 2.35 0.34
CA PHE A 20 -38.23 2.31 0.07
C PHE A 20 -37.79 1.08 -0.74
N GLY A 21 -38.75 0.34 -1.32
CA GLY A 21 -38.47 -0.86 -2.12
C GLY A 21 -37.57 -0.62 -3.34
N VAL A 22 -37.48 0.62 -3.85
CA VAL A 22 -36.54 0.97 -4.93
C VAL A 22 -35.08 0.77 -4.51
N ILE A 23 -34.72 1.15 -3.28
CA ILE A 23 -33.35 0.96 -2.76
C ILE A 23 -33.02 -0.53 -2.66
N TRP A 24 -34.01 -1.34 -2.26
CA TRP A 24 -33.90 -2.79 -2.15
C TRP A 24 -33.68 -3.45 -3.52
N ILE A 25 -34.43 -3.04 -4.54
CA ILE A 25 -34.26 -3.51 -5.92
C ILE A 25 -32.88 -3.11 -6.45
N LEU A 26 -32.49 -1.85 -6.28
CA LEU A 26 -31.20 -1.33 -6.77
C LEU A 26 -30.04 -2.09 -6.12
N TYR A 27 -30.11 -2.36 -4.82
CA TYR A 27 -29.09 -3.16 -4.12
C TYR A 27 -29.04 -4.59 -4.64
N THR A 28 -30.20 -5.22 -4.82
CA THR A 28 -30.30 -6.60 -5.34
C THR A 28 -29.68 -6.71 -6.74
N VAL A 29 -29.96 -5.75 -7.63
CA VAL A 29 -29.41 -5.72 -8.99
C VAL A 29 -27.90 -5.48 -8.96
N CYS A 30 -27.43 -4.56 -8.13
CA CYS A 30 -25.99 -4.31 -7.97
C CYS A 30 -25.25 -5.59 -7.52
N LEU A 31 -25.76 -6.27 -6.50
CA LEU A 31 -25.21 -7.53 -6.01
C LEU A 31 -25.26 -8.65 -7.07
N PHE A 32 -26.30 -8.67 -7.91
CA PHE A 32 -26.42 -9.67 -8.98
C PHE A 32 -25.25 -9.58 -9.96
N PHE A 33 -24.87 -8.38 -10.37
CA PHE A 33 -23.72 -8.17 -11.25
C PHE A 33 -22.39 -8.44 -10.56
N LEU A 34 -22.27 -8.14 -9.26
CA LEU A 34 -21.02 -8.32 -8.52
C LEU A 34 -20.68 -9.77 -8.20
N CYS A 35 -21.67 -10.66 -8.13
CA CYS A 35 -21.46 -12.03 -7.64
C CYS A 35 -22.03 -13.11 -8.57
N PRO A 36 -23.36 -13.37 -8.63
CA PRO A 36 -23.88 -14.47 -9.44
C PRO A 36 -23.53 -14.31 -10.92
N PHE A 37 -23.68 -13.12 -11.50
CA PHE A 37 -23.36 -12.90 -12.91
C PHE A 37 -21.91 -13.27 -13.25
N ILE A 38 -20.95 -12.74 -12.47
CA ILE A 38 -19.53 -13.04 -12.66
C ILE A 38 -19.27 -14.53 -12.42
N ALA A 39 -19.77 -15.11 -11.33
CA ALA A 39 -19.58 -16.52 -11.01
C ALA A 39 -20.07 -17.45 -12.13
N TYR A 40 -21.23 -17.16 -12.75
CA TYR A 40 -21.75 -17.94 -13.87
C TYR A 40 -20.93 -17.79 -15.16
N LEU A 41 -20.32 -16.62 -15.41
CA LEU A 41 -19.44 -16.42 -16.56
C LEU A 41 -18.10 -17.13 -16.40
N THR A 42 -17.59 -17.26 -15.17
CA THR A 42 -16.27 -17.88 -14.92
C THR A 42 -16.32 -19.42 -14.98
N VAL A 43 -17.44 -20.04 -14.58
CA VAL A 43 -17.55 -21.51 -14.48
C VAL A 43 -17.22 -22.26 -15.78
N PRO A 44 -17.74 -21.88 -16.96
CA PRO A 44 -17.39 -22.57 -18.22
C PRO A 44 -15.89 -22.57 -18.49
N HIS A 45 -15.20 -21.44 -18.24
CA HIS A 45 -13.76 -21.31 -18.47
C HIS A 45 -12.92 -22.15 -17.50
N ILE A 46 -13.42 -22.35 -16.27
CA ILE A 46 -12.79 -23.26 -15.30
C ILE A 46 -12.95 -24.72 -15.75
N ILE A 47 -14.15 -25.11 -16.21
CA ILE A 47 -14.42 -26.48 -16.65
C ILE A 47 -13.60 -26.84 -17.90
N THR A 48 -13.36 -25.89 -18.81
CA THR A 48 -12.53 -26.10 -20.00
C THR A 48 -11.02 -26.03 -19.73
N GLY A 49 -10.60 -25.76 -18.48
CA GLY A 49 -9.18 -25.64 -18.11
C GLY A 49 -8.51 -24.33 -18.58
N ASN A 50 -9.28 -23.33 -19.00
CA ASN A 50 -8.76 -22.04 -19.47
C ASN A 50 -8.51 -21.05 -18.32
N GLN A 51 -9.12 -21.27 -17.16
CA GLN A 51 -8.99 -20.42 -15.98
C GLN A 51 -8.93 -21.27 -14.71
N ASP A 52 -8.13 -20.82 -13.74
CA ASP A 52 -8.03 -21.45 -12.43
C ASP A 52 -9.24 -21.12 -11.55
N VAL A 53 -9.48 -21.99 -10.56
CA VAL A 53 -10.49 -21.79 -9.48
C VAL A 53 -10.29 -20.47 -8.71
N SER A 54 -9.11 -19.86 -8.81
CA SER A 54 -8.76 -18.55 -8.25
C SER A 54 -9.64 -17.41 -8.80
N GLU A 55 -10.11 -17.47 -10.04
CA GLU A 55 -11.00 -16.45 -10.62
C GLU A 55 -12.38 -16.46 -9.96
N LEU A 56 -12.88 -17.65 -9.61
CA LEU A 56 -14.13 -17.79 -8.88
C LEU A 56 -14.00 -17.32 -7.43
N ALA A 57 -12.82 -17.51 -6.83
CA ALA A 57 -12.50 -16.95 -5.52
C ALA A 57 -12.44 -15.42 -5.54
N LYS A 58 -11.95 -14.81 -6.63
CA LYS A 58 -12.00 -13.34 -6.81
C LYS A 58 -13.44 -12.85 -6.85
N ALA A 59 -14.34 -13.51 -7.58
CA ALA A 59 -15.77 -13.14 -7.60
C ALA A 59 -16.39 -13.17 -6.19
N LEU A 60 -16.07 -14.20 -5.40
CA LEU A 60 -16.50 -14.32 -4.00
C LEU A 60 -15.88 -13.22 -3.11
N SER A 61 -14.62 -12.84 -3.34
CA SER A 61 -13.97 -11.73 -2.62
C SER A 61 -14.60 -10.37 -2.95
N THR A 62 -15.00 -10.14 -4.21
CA THR A 62 -15.70 -8.93 -4.64
C THR A 62 -17.06 -8.82 -3.98
N PHE A 63 -17.78 -9.94 -3.85
CA PHE A 63 -19.03 -10.01 -3.10
C PHE A 63 -18.88 -9.71 -1.61
N GLN A 64 -17.72 -10.01 -1.02
CA GLN A 64 -17.39 -9.70 0.38
C GLN A 64 -16.87 -8.27 0.58
N SER A 65 -16.57 -7.55 -0.50
CA SER A 65 -16.00 -6.22 -0.42
C SER A 65 -16.89 -5.25 0.38
N PRO A 66 -16.40 -4.60 1.46
CA PRO A 66 -17.22 -3.69 2.26
C PRO A 66 -17.70 -2.44 1.50
N VAL A 67 -17.12 -2.14 0.33
CA VAL A 67 -17.36 -0.88 -0.41
C VAL A 67 -18.84 -0.68 -0.76
N HIS A 68 -19.51 -1.70 -1.30
CA HIS A 68 -20.92 -1.59 -1.63
C HIS A 68 -21.77 -1.50 -0.36
N ILE A 69 -21.42 -2.25 0.68
CA ILE A 69 -22.11 -2.24 1.97
C ILE A 69 -22.05 -0.85 2.61
N ILE A 70 -20.91 -0.16 2.57
CA ILE A 70 -20.75 1.19 3.11
C ILE A 70 -21.78 2.15 2.48
N ILE A 71 -21.93 2.10 1.16
CA ILE A 71 -22.84 2.98 0.41
C ILE A 71 -24.29 2.64 0.72
N PHE A 72 -24.67 1.37 0.63
CA PHE A 72 -26.05 0.96 0.86
C PHE A 72 -26.47 1.02 2.32
N ALA A 73 -25.55 0.87 3.28
CA ALA A 73 -25.83 1.02 4.71
C ALA A 73 -26.27 2.45 5.05
N ILE A 74 -25.58 3.47 4.53
CA ILE A 74 -25.98 4.86 4.77
C ILE A 74 -27.26 5.22 4.00
N LEU A 75 -27.45 4.70 2.79
CA LEU A 75 -28.69 4.89 2.04
C LEU A 75 -29.89 4.25 2.75
N ALA A 76 -29.75 3.03 3.26
CA ALA A 76 -30.79 2.34 4.02
C ALA A 76 -31.10 3.05 5.34
N ALA A 77 -30.07 3.41 6.12
CA ALA A 77 -30.24 4.12 7.39
C ALA A 77 -30.93 5.49 7.17
N SER A 78 -30.46 6.27 6.20
CA SER A 78 -31.02 7.57 5.88
C SER A 78 -32.45 7.49 5.31
N ALA A 79 -32.76 6.46 4.52
CA ALA A 79 -34.09 6.23 4.00
C ALA A 79 -35.08 5.88 5.11
N VAL A 80 -34.75 4.90 5.96
CA VAL A 80 -35.68 4.45 7.00
C VAL A 80 -35.86 5.51 8.09
N PHE A 81 -34.81 6.27 8.42
CA PHE A 81 -34.89 7.39 9.38
C PHE A 81 -35.19 8.76 8.74
N SER A 82 -35.55 8.78 7.46
CA SER A 82 -35.87 9.99 6.69
C SER A 82 -36.91 10.90 7.37
N TYR A 83 -37.87 10.30 8.07
CA TYR A 83 -38.93 11.05 8.76
C TYR A 83 -38.40 11.99 9.86
N LEU A 84 -37.19 11.76 10.38
CA LEU A 84 -36.53 12.63 11.37
C LEU A 84 -35.86 13.86 10.75
N CYS A 85 -35.70 13.87 9.43
CA CYS A 85 -35.01 14.95 8.72
C CYS A 85 -35.92 16.14 8.37
N SER A 86 -37.24 16.02 8.56
CA SER A 86 -38.20 17.10 8.31
C SER A 86 -39.16 17.23 9.49
N ALA A 87 -39.35 18.46 9.98
CA ALA A 87 -40.25 18.75 11.09
C ALA A 87 -41.68 18.27 10.81
N ARG A 88 -42.17 18.41 9.57
CA ARG A 88 -43.51 17.95 9.17
C ARG A 88 -43.67 16.44 9.31
N SER A 89 -42.73 15.66 8.78
CA SER A 89 -42.79 14.20 8.88
C SER A 89 -42.54 13.70 10.29
N CYS A 90 -41.68 14.39 11.05
CA CYS A 90 -41.36 14.05 12.43
C CYS A 90 -42.60 14.23 13.32
N ASN A 91 -43.23 15.41 13.27
CA ASN A 91 -44.44 15.70 14.04
C ASN A 91 -45.61 14.77 13.67
N MET A 92 -45.82 14.50 12.39
CA MET A 92 -46.86 13.57 11.93
C MET A 92 -46.62 12.14 12.45
N THR A 93 -45.37 11.67 12.44
CA THR A 93 -45.04 10.30 12.89
C THR A 93 -45.13 10.18 14.41
N HIS A 94 -44.79 11.24 15.15
CA HIS A 94 -44.89 11.28 16.61
C HIS A 94 -46.30 11.61 17.14
N ALA A 95 -47.22 12.05 16.28
CA ALA A 95 -48.64 12.17 16.63
C ALA A 95 -49.38 10.83 16.65
N LEU A 96 -48.80 9.78 16.03
CA LEU A 96 -49.36 8.43 16.06
C LEU A 96 -49.10 7.77 17.43
N PRO A 97 -49.97 6.86 17.89
CA PRO A 97 -49.87 6.22 19.22
C PRO A 97 -48.78 5.13 19.26
N PHE A 98 -47.57 5.44 18.81
CA PHE A 98 -46.41 4.55 18.80
C PHE A 98 -45.37 5.00 19.81
N SER A 99 -44.80 4.05 20.56
CA SER A 99 -43.69 4.37 21.45
C SER A 99 -42.42 4.68 20.65
N ARG A 100 -41.58 5.60 21.15
CA ARG A 100 -40.27 5.91 20.53
C ARG A 100 -39.39 4.66 20.40
N ARG A 101 -39.48 3.72 21.34
CA ARG A 101 -38.72 2.46 21.32
C ARG A 101 -39.17 1.54 20.18
N GLU A 102 -40.46 1.35 20.02
CA GLU A 102 -41.05 0.51 18.96
C GLU A 102 -40.73 1.06 17.57
N LEU A 103 -40.80 2.38 17.40
CA LEU A 103 -40.47 3.03 16.14
C LEU A 103 -38.98 2.88 15.79
N TYR A 104 -38.08 3.03 16.76
CA TYR A 104 -36.65 2.83 16.55
C TYR A 104 -36.32 1.38 16.17
N ILE A 105 -36.81 0.39 16.94
CA ILE A 105 -36.54 -1.03 16.70
C ILE A 105 -37.10 -1.48 15.35
N THR A 106 -38.34 -1.11 15.03
CA THR A 106 -38.99 -1.49 13.77
C THR A 106 -38.23 -0.93 12.56
N ASN A 107 -37.82 0.34 12.64
CA ASN A 107 -37.01 0.99 11.60
C ASN A 107 -35.61 0.37 11.49
N TYR A 108 -34.95 0.13 12.62
CA TYR A 108 -33.64 -0.52 12.65
C TYR A 108 -33.67 -1.88 11.95
N ILE A 109 -34.62 -2.75 12.32
CA ILE A 109 -34.80 -4.07 11.72
C ILE A 109 -35.15 -3.95 10.22
N SER A 110 -35.99 -2.97 9.84
CA SER A 110 -36.35 -2.75 8.44
C SER A 110 -35.13 -2.49 7.57
N GLY A 111 -34.26 -1.54 7.96
CA GLY A 111 -33.09 -1.20 7.18
C GLY A 111 -31.99 -2.27 7.23
N LEU A 112 -31.85 -3.00 8.34
CA LEU A 112 -30.94 -4.15 8.40
C LEU A 112 -31.36 -5.25 7.43
N LEU A 113 -32.67 -5.55 7.36
CA LEU A 113 -33.22 -6.51 6.39
C LEU A 113 -33.09 -6.03 4.94
N PHE A 114 -33.04 -4.72 4.70
CA PHE A 114 -32.77 -4.19 3.35
C PHE A 114 -31.36 -4.52 2.84
N LEU A 115 -30.42 -4.82 3.73
CA LEU A 115 -29.08 -5.28 3.37
C LEU A 115 -29.02 -6.80 3.33
N ILE A 116 -29.41 -7.47 4.43
CA ILE A 116 -29.23 -8.91 4.59
C ILE A 116 -30.04 -9.72 3.56
N VAL A 117 -31.27 -9.30 3.23
CA VAL A 117 -32.14 -10.08 2.34
C VAL A 117 -31.60 -10.12 0.90
N PRO A 118 -31.29 -8.98 0.24
CA PRO A 118 -30.66 -8.99 -1.08
C PRO A 118 -29.33 -9.74 -1.13
N GLN A 119 -28.51 -9.63 -0.07
CA GLN A 119 -27.26 -10.35 0.11
C GLN A 119 -27.50 -11.87 0.05
N THR A 120 -28.42 -12.34 0.87
CA THR A 120 -28.73 -13.75 1.04
C THR A 120 -29.34 -14.34 -0.25
N ILE A 121 -30.24 -13.60 -0.91
CA ILE A 121 -30.84 -14.00 -2.19
C ILE A 121 -29.76 -14.18 -3.26
N ASN A 122 -28.91 -13.17 -3.47
CA ASN A 122 -27.85 -13.25 -4.49
C ASN A 122 -26.82 -14.34 -4.19
N PHE A 123 -26.50 -14.56 -2.91
CA PHE A 123 -25.63 -15.66 -2.49
C PHE A 123 -26.22 -17.03 -2.87
N PHE A 124 -27.51 -17.26 -2.62
CA PHE A 124 -28.16 -18.51 -3.01
C PHE A 124 -28.32 -18.67 -4.52
N ILE A 125 -28.49 -17.57 -5.27
CA ILE A 125 -28.46 -17.60 -6.73
C ILE A 125 -27.07 -17.99 -7.25
N ALA A 126 -25.99 -17.51 -6.62
CA ALA A 126 -24.62 -17.83 -7.01
C ALA A 126 -24.16 -19.23 -6.57
N LEU A 127 -24.81 -19.83 -5.57
CA LEU A 127 -24.45 -21.11 -4.97
C LEU A 127 -24.21 -22.24 -6.00
N PRO A 128 -25.08 -22.48 -7.00
CA PRO A 128 -24.85 -23.54 -7.98
C PRO A 128 -23.59 -23.32 -8.82
N ALA A 129 -23.24 -22.07 -9.13
CA ALA A 129 -22.01 -21.75 -9.85
C ALA A 129 -20.77 -22.06 -8.99
N PHE A 130 -20.81 -21.72 -7.70
CA PHE A 130 -19.72 -22.06 -6.76
C PHE A 130 -19.52 -23.57 -6.60
N LEU A 131 -20.60 -24.34 -6.51
CA LEU A 131 -20.52 -25.80 -6.43
C LEU A 131 -19.93 -26.42 -7.71
N ARG A 132 -20.33 -25.92 -8.89
CA ARG A 132 -19.79 -26.39 -10.18
C ARG A 132 -18.32 -26.03 -10.37
N GLY A 133 -17.88 -24.91 -9.82
CA GLY A 133 -16.47 -24.51 -9.83
C GLY A 133 -15.58 -25.25 -8.80
N GLY A 134 -16.13 -26.23 -8.08
CA GLY A 134 -15.36 -27.09 -7.16
C GLY A 134 -15.13 -26.51 -5.75
N LEU A 135 -15.82 -25.42 -5.38
CA LEU A 135 -15.71 -24.83 -4.03
C LEU A 135 -16.49 -25.66 -2.99
N LYS A 136 -15.89 -25.87 -1.82
CA LYS A 136 -16.47 -26.67 -0.74
C LYS A 136 -17.53 -25.87 0.05
N PRO A 137 -18.77 -26.37 0.21
CA PRO A 137 -19.84 -25.65 0.90
C PRO A 137 -19.47 -25.21 2.32
N GLY A 138 -19.01 -26.16 3.15
CA GLY A 138 -18.84 -25.95 4.59
C GLY A 138 -17.67 -25.04 4.97
N SER A 139 -16.51 -25.20 4.31
CA SER A 139 -15.29 -24.45 4.66
C SER A 139 -15.08 -23.18 3.84
N GLN A 140 -15.68 -23.06 2.65
CA GLN A 140 -15.37 -21.98 1.72
C GLN A 140 -16.57 -21.09 1.42
N ILE A 141 -17.76 -21.66 1.25
CA ILE A 141 -18.94 -20.91 0.78
C ILE A 141 -19.74 -20.30 1.95
N PHE A 142 -20.15 -21.07 2.95
CA PHE A 142 -20.96 -20.54 4.07
C PHE A 142 -20.24 -19.51 4.96
N PRO A 143 -18.92 -19.63 5.24
CA PRO A 143 -18.19 -18.59 5.96
C PRO A 143 -18.23 -17.23 5.25
N ALA A 144 -18.31 -17.21 3.91
CA ALA A 144 -18.48 -15.97 3.14
C ALA A 144 -19.76 -15.24 3.50
N LEU A 145 -20.89 -15.96 3.54
CA LEU A 145 -22.18 -15.38 3.92
C LEU A 145 -22.15 -14.85 5.35
N GLY A 146 -21.59 -15.64 6.28
CA GLY A 146 -21.43 -15.24 7.68
C GLY A 146 -20.61 -13.95 7.83
N TYR A 147 -19.49 -13.85 7.12
CA TYR A 147 -18.65 -12.65 7.10
C TYR A 147 -19.47 -11.42 6.66
N VAL A 148 -20.17 -11.52 5.52
CA VAL A 148 -20.86 -10.33 5.00
C VAL A 148 -22.02 -9.89 5.90
N VAL A 149 -22.79 -10.83 6.46
CA VAL A 149 -23.87 -10.49 7.39
C VAL A 149 -23.35 -9.77 8.64
N LEU A 150 -22.17 -10.13 9.15
CA LEU A 150 -21.54 -9.43 10.26
C LEU A 150 -21.10 -8.02 9.85
N VAL A 151 -20.51 -7.87 8.66
CA VAL A 151 -20.09 -6.56 8.12
C VAL A 151 -21.30 -5.64 7.89
N ASP A 152 -22.40 -6.17 7.35
CA ASP A 152 -23.68 -5.47 7.21
C ASP A 152 -24.15 -4.94 8.57
N PHE A 153 -24.16 -5.79 9.59
CA PHE A 153 -24.57 -5.40 10.93
C PHE A 153 -23.69 -4.30 11.52
N ILE A 154 -22.36 -4.41 11.37
CA ILE A 154 -21.41 -3.42 11.90
C ILE A 154 -21.60 -2.06 11.21
N LEU A 155 -21.51 -2.02 9.89
CA LEU A 155 -21.55 -0.79 9.11
C LEU A 155 -22.93 -0.12 9.19
N TYR A 156 -24.01 -0.90 9.14
CA TYR A 156 -25.36 -0.38 9.33
C TYR A 156 -25.59 0.18 10.73
N SER A 157 -25.08 -0.47 11.78
CA SER A 157 -25.17 0.06 13.15
C SER A 157 -24.48 1.41 13.29
N ILE A 158 -23.29 1.56 12.69
CA ILE A 158 -22.55 2.82 12.66
C ILE A 158 -23.35 3.88 11.87
N ALA A 159 -23.93 3.51 10.72
CA ALA A 159 -24.76 4.41 9.91
C ALA A 159 -25.98 4.92 10.68
N VAL A 160 -26.72 4.02 11.35
CA VAL A 160 -27.87 4.39 12.18
C VAL A 160 -27.44 5.31 13.32
N PHE A 161 -26.34 5.00 14.02
CA PHE A 161 -25.81 5.86 15.07
C PHE A 161 -25.51 7.27 14.54
N CYS A 162 -24.87 7.39 13.37
CA CYS A 162 -24.59 8.67 12.72
C CYS A 162 -25.88 9.42 12.30
N CYS A 163 -26.88 8.70 11.80
CA CYS A 163 -28.21 9.27 11.52
C CYS A 163 -28.93 9.76 12.79
N MET A 164 -28.65 9.21 13.96
CA MET A 164 -29.20 9.70 15.22
C MET A 164 -28.55 11.01 15.68
N LEU A 165 -27.25 11.18 15.40
CA LEU A 165 -26.48 12.40 15.69
C LEU A 165 -26.83 13.56 14.75
N SER A 166 -27.24 13.25 13.52
CA SER A 166 -27.66 14.23 12.52
C SER A 166 -29.18 14.43 12.50
N ALA A 167 -29.62 15.64 12.15
CA ALA A 167 -31.01 15.89 11.80
C ALA A 167 -31.26 16.18 10.31
N HIS A 168 -30.26 15.90 9.48
CA HIS A 168 -30.32 16.03 8.02
C HIS A 168 -29.66 14.84 7.31
N TYR A 169 -30.15 14.50 6.11
CA TYR A 169 -29.64 13.36 5.31
C TYR A 169 -28.13 13.48 5.04
N ILE A 170 -27.70 14.66 4.56
CA ILE A 170 -26.29 14.93 4.23
C ILE A 170 -25.43 14.93 5.50
N GLY A 171 -25.92 15.51 6.60
CA GLY A 171 -25.20 15.50 7.89
C GLY A 171 -24.94 14.08 8.39
N GLY A 172 -25.91 13.17 8.23
CA GLY A 172 -25.75 11.77 8.61
C GLY A 172 -24.66 11.07 7.81
N ALA A 173 -24.60 11.33 6.50
CA ALA A 173 -23.56 10.82 5.63
C ALA A 173 -22.17 11.40 5.96
N ILE A 174 -22.08 12.69 6.30
CA ILE A 174 -20.82 13.32 6.73
C ILE A 174 -20.33 12.69 8.04
N TYR A 175 -21.18 12.55 9.05
CA TYR A 175 -20.79 11.89 10.31
C TYR A 175 -20.37 10.44 10.09
N TYR A 176 -21.08 9.73 9.20
CA TYR A 176 -20.73 8.36 8.83
C TYR A 176 -19.36 8.28 8.14
N ALA A 177 -19.03 9.23 7.26
CA ALA A 177 -17.71 9.33 6.65
C ALA A 177 -16.63 9.66 7.68
N ILE A 178 -16.90 10.59 8.62
CA ILE A 178 -15.96 10.94 9.70
C ILE A 178 -15.65 9.71 10.55
N VAL A 179 -16.64 8.99 11.05
CA VAL A 179 -16.41 7.81 11.90
C VAL A 179 -15.66 6.70 11.17
N ASN A 180 -15.94 6.49 9.87
CA ASN A 180 -15.32 5.41 9.12
C ASN A 180 -13.93 5.75 8.57
N LEU A 181 -13.66 7.02 8.25
CA LEU A 181 -12.49 7.41 7.45
C LEU A 181 -11.55 8.41 8.14
N LEU A 182 -11.96 9.08 9.24
CA LEU A 182 -11.17 10.18 9.81
C LEU A 182 -9.75 9.76 10.18
N TYR A 183 -9.58 8.63 10.88
CA TYR A 183 -8.25 8.18 11.28
C TYR A 183 -7.41 7.80 10.07
N ALA A 184 -7.98 7.07 9.11
CA ALA A 184 -7.29 6.73 7.87
C ALA A 184 -6.85 7.98 7.08
N VAL A 185 -7.71 8.99 6.98
CA VAL A 185 -7.38 10.29 6.36
C VAL A 185 -6.25 10.98 7.11
N LEU A 186 -6.32 11.07 8.45
CA LEU A 186 -5.26 11.67 9.27
C LEU A 186 -3.92 10.94 9.14
N ARG A 187 -3.93 9.60 9.12
CA ARG A 187 -2.73 8.78 8.88
C ARG A 187 -2.14 9.07 7.50
N THR A 188 -2.97 9.11 6.45
CA THR A 188 -2.51 9.43 5.09
C THR A 188 -1.94 10.84 5.00
N LEU A 189 -2.62 11.83 5.60
CA LEU A 189 -2.11 13.21 5.67
C LEU A 189 -0.79 13.28 6.44
N PHE A 190 -0.66 12.57 7.56
CA PHE A 190 0.60 12.49 8.30
C PHE A 190 1.72 11.85 7.47
N SER A 191 1.42 10.80 6.71
CA SER A 191 2.36 10.15 5.78
C SER A 191 2.81 11.11 4.68
N MET A 192 1.86 11.85 4.09
CA MET A 192 2.12 12.86 3.07
C MET A 192 3.00 14.00 3.62
N LEU A 193 2.70 14.50 4.82
CA LEU A 193 3.51 15.54 5.47
C LEU A 193 4.90 15.05 5.82
N THR A 194 5.04 13.82 6.31
CA THR A 194 6.35 13.23 6.60
C THR A 194 7.16 13.17 5.31
N ASN A 195 6.62 12.56 4.25
CA ASN A 195 7.27 12.47 2.94
C ASN A 195 7.66 13.86 2.39
N MET A 196 6.78 14.85 2.52
CA MET A 196 7.04 16.22 2.06
C MET A 196 8.19 16.91 2.80
N PHE A 197 8.42 16.61 4.08
CA PHE A 197 9.37 17.34 4.92
C PHE A 197 10.59 16.52 5.39
N THR A 198 10.67 15.24 5.06
CA THR A 198 11.82 14.39 5.41
C THR A 198 12.57 13.96 4.17
N PHE A 199 13.88 14.21 4.13
CA PHE A 199 14.75 13.62 3.14
C PHE A 199 15.14 12.20 3.54
N GLY A 200 15.17 11.26 2.60
CA GLY A 200 15.68 9.91 2.87
C GLY A 200 14.71 8.94 3.53
N VAL A 201 13.49 9.35 3.89
CA VAL A 201 12.51 8.46 4.57
C VAL A 201 11.48 7.98 3.55
N PRO A 202 11.35 6.66 3.32
CA PRO A 202 10.35 6.16 2.38
C PRO A 202 8.94 6.60 2.81
N GLY A 203 8.16 7.09 1.85
CA GLY A 203 6.84 7.70 2.08
C GLY A 203 5.77 6.77 2.66
N THR A 204 6.09 5.49 2.86
CA THR A 204 5.25 4.49 3.51
C THR A 204 5.47 4.55 5.03
N VAL A 205 4.72 5.44 5.71
CA VAL A 205 4.60 5.44 7.19
C VAL A 205 3.93 4.15 7.73
N SER A 206 3.65 3.16 6.86
CA SER A 206 3.21 1.82 7.23
C SER A 206 4.13 1.09 8.20
N ALA A 207 5.40 1.50 8.33
CA ALA A 207 6.32 0.89 9.27
C ALA A 207 6.15 1.35 10.73
N ASN A 208 5.29 2.34 11.05
CA ASN A 208 5.10 2.76 12.45
C ASN A 208 4.00 1.93 13.15
N PRO A 209 4.34 1.02 14.08
CA PRO A 209 3.37 0.11 14.69
C PRO A 209 2.28 0.82 15.50
N LEU A 210 2.56 2.01 16.05
CA LEU A 210 1.58 2.80 16.78
C LEU A 210 0.51 3.37 15.85
N LEU A 211 0.92 3.85 14.67
CA LEU A 211 -0.01 4.33 13.65
C LEU A 211 -0.78 3.18 12.99
N GLU A 212 -0.21 1.98 12.96
CA GLU A 212 -0.89 0.74 12.53
C GLU A 212 -1.97 0.32 13.54
N ALA A 213 -1.66 0.37 14.84
CA ALA A 213 -2.60 0.04 15.89
C ALA A 213 -3.81 0.99 15.89
N GLY A 214 -3.64 2.27 15.54
CA GLY A 214 -4.79 3.18 15.46
C GLY A 214 -5.78 2.88 14.32
N ASN A 215 -5.46 2.00 13.36
CA ASN A 215 -6.37 1.66 12.24
C ASN A 215 -7.73 1.11 12.73
N TYR A 216 -7.80 0.56 13.94
CA TYR A 216 -9.07 0.14 14.53
C TYR A 216 -10.10 1.28 14.69
N LEU A 217 -9.64 2.54 14.72
CA LEU A 217 -10.50 3.73 14.80
C LEU A 217 -11.23 4.06 13.48
N SER A 218 -10.87 3.41 12.37
CA SER A 218 -11.53 3.53 11.07
C SER A 218 -12.12 2.18 10.65
N PRO A 219 -13.31 1.78 11.16
CA PRO A 219 -13.85 0.43 11.00
C PRO A 219 -13.95 -0.02 9.54
N ALA A 220 -14.43 0.83 8.63
CA ALA A 220 -14.51 0.53 7.20
C ALA A 220 -13.14 0.17 6.59
N VAL A 221 -12.11 0.96 6.88
CA VAL A 221 -10.76 0.75 6.34
C VAL A 221 -10.14 -0.49 6.97
N TYR A 222 -10.31 -0.69 8.27
CA TYR A 222 -9.79 -1.86 8.97
C TYR A 222 -10.40 -3.16 8.43
N ILE A 223 -11.74 -3.22 8.32
CA ILE A 223 -12.44 -4.40 7.78
C ILE A 223 -12.00 -4.67 6.34
N THR A 224 -11.81 -3.64 5.52
CA THR A 224 -11.40 -3.81 4.12
C THR A 224 -9.96 -4.31 3.97
N THR A 225 -9.05 -3.95 4.90
CA THR A 225 -7.61 -4.20 4.74
C THR A 225 -7.06 -5.33 5.61
N ARG A 226 -7.73 -5.67 6.70
CA ARG A 226 -7.24 -6.62 7.72
C ARG A 226 -8.19 -7.77 8.01
N THR A 227 -9.33 -7.83 7.33
CA THR A 227 -10.27 -8.95 7.42
C THR A 227 -10.73 -9.35 6.03
N GLY A 228 -10.94 -10.64 5.80
CA GLY A 228 -11.39 -11.11 4.51
C GLY A 228 -10.91 -12.53 4.21
N MET A 229 -10.67 -12.76 2.93
CA MET A 229 -10.36 -14.06 2.38
C MET A 229 -9.13 -13.95 1.47
N ASP A 230 -8.11 -14.74 1.77
CA ASP A 230 -6.95 -14.90 0.90
C ASP A 230 -7.05 -16.23 0.13
N VAL A 231 -6.60 -16.18 -1.12
CA VAL A 231 -6.47 -17.37 -1.98
C VAL A 231 -5.06 -17.92 -1.79
N ILE A 232 -4.94 -19.03 -1.09
CA ILE A 232 -3.67 -19.74 -0.93
C ILE A 232 -3.65 -20.86 -1.95
N SER A 233 -2.82 -20.71 -2.99
CA SER A 233 -2.53 -21.78 -3.94
C SER A 233 -1.33 -22.59 -3.43
N ASN A 234 -1.59 -23.79 -2.92
CA ASN A 234 -0.52 -24.74 -2.65
C ASN A 234 -0.44 -25.71 -3.84
N THR A 235 0.78 -25.97 -4.32
CA THR A 235 1.07 -26.98 -5.36
C THR A 235 1.89 -28.15 -4.78
N PRO A 236 1.33 -28.99 -3.89
CA PRO A 236 1.94 -30.29 -3.62
C PRO A 236 1.72 -31.18 -4.86
N GLU A 237 2.79 -31.76 -5.39
CA GLU A 237 2.74 -32.86 -6.38
C GLU A 237 2.06 -32.54 -7.74
N GLY A 238 2.06 -31.27 -8.17
CA GLY A 238 1.56 -30.89 -9.49
C GLY A 238 0.04 -30.74 -9.59
N VAL A 239 -0.70 -30.88 -8.48
CA VAL A 239 -2.13 -30.55 -8.39
C VAL A 239 -2.27 -29.22 -7.63
N THR A 240 -2.72 -28.16 -8.31
CA THR A 240 -3.03 -26.86 -7.68
C THR A 240 -4.24 -27.02 -6.76
N GLN A 241 -4.01 -27.09 -5.44
CA GLN A 241 -5.08 -26.99 -4.47
C GLN A 241 -5.22 -25.53 -4.03
N THR A 242 -6.24 -24.85 -4.55
CA THR A 242 -6.68 -23.54 -4.05
C THR A 242 -7.47 -23.70 -2.76
N ALA A 243 -6.86 -23.34 -1.64
CA ALA A 243 -7.54 -23.21 -0.36
C ALA A 243 -7.93 -21.74 -0.13
N LEU A 244 -9.14 -21.51 0.40
CA LEU A 244 -9.57 -20.17 0.82
C LEU A 244 -9.35 -20.06 2.32
N HIS A 245 -8.51 -19.11 2.72
CA HIS A 245 -8.20 -18.88 4.12
C HIS A 245 -8.86 -17.58 4.59
N TYR A 246 -9.74 -17.69 5.58
CA TYR A 246 -10.40 -16.56 6.20
C TYR A 246 -9.64 -16.08 7.42
N TYR A 247 -9.40 -14.77 7.51
CA TYR A 247 -8.70 -14.15 8.63
C TYR A 247 -9.50 -12.98 9.20
N GLY A 248 -9.22 -12.65 10.47
CA GLY A 248 -9.82 -11.47 11.13
C GLY A 248 -11.17 -11.70 11.82
N TRP A 249 -11.60 -12.95 12.04
CA TRP A 249 -12.85 -13.28 12.75
C TRP A 249 -12.94 -12.68 14.16
N ALA A 250 -11.84 -12.71 14.93
CA ALA A 250 -11.81 -12.15 16.28
C ALA A 250 -12.06 -10.63 16.27
N SER A 251 -11.43 -9.91 15.34
CA SER A 251 -11.66 -8.46 15.17
C SER A 251 -13.09 -8.15 14.74
N LEU A 252 -13.67 -8.92 13.82
CA LEU A 252 -15.06 -8.75 13.39
C LEU A 252 -16.04 -8.93 14.55
N LEU A 253 -15.84 -9.96 15.39
CA LEU A 253 -16.67 -10.18 16.57
C LEU A 253 -16.54 -9.04 17.58
N GLY A 254 -15.31 -8.52 17.78
CA GLY A 254 -15.09 -7.32 18.59
C GLY A 254 -15.88 -6.11 18.08
N TYR A 255 -15.87 -5.86 16.76
CA TYR A 255 -16.67 -4.80 16.15
C TYR A 255 -18.18 -5.05 16.26
N CYS A 256 -18.64 -6.30 16.24
CA CYS A 256 -20.06 -6.62 16.47
C CYS A 256 -20.50 -6.24 17.89
N ILE A 257 -19.66 -6.43 18.90
CA ILE A 257 -19.93 -5.99 20.26
C ILE A 257 -20.04 -4.46 20.33
N VAL A 258 -19.10 -3.75 19.68
CA VAL A 258 -19.13 -2.28 19.58
C VAL A 258 -20.37 -1.81 18.83
N ALA A 259 -20.73 -2.45 17.73
CA ALA A 259 -21.93 -2.16 16.95
C ALA A 259 -23.20 -2.34 17.79
N ALA A 260 -23.31 -3.43 18.56
CA ALA A 260 -24.43 -3.64 19.48
C ALA A 260 -24.51 -2.53 20.55
N ALA A 261 -23.37 -2.10 21.10
CA ALA A 261 -23.33 -0.95 22.01
C ALA A 261 -23.78 0.35 21.32
N LEU A 262 -23.36 0.60 20.06
CA LEU A 262 -23.80 1.75 19.27
C LEU A 262 -25.30 1.74 18.99
N VAL A 263 -25.92 0.58 18.79
CA VAL A 263 -27.38 0.45 18.64
C VAL A 263 -28.10 0.88 19.92
N ILE A 264 -27.59 0.47 21.10
CA ILE A 264 -28.14 0.86 22.41
C ILE A 264 -27.96 2.37 22.63
N CYS A 265 -26.76 2.90 22.36
CA CYS A 265 -26.47 4.33 22.43
C CYS A 265 -27.36 5.14 21.47
N GLY A 266 -27.54 4.67 20.24
CA GLY A 266 -28.43 5.28 19.25
C GLY A 266 -29.88 5.36 19.74
N MET A 267 -30.36 4.31 20.41
CA MET A 267 -31.69 4.31 21.04
C MET A 267 -31.80 5.35 22.16
N PHE A 268 -30.75 5.52 22.97
CA PHE A 268 -30.72 6.53 24.02
C PHE A 268 -30.71 7.95 23.46
N LEU A 269 -29.89 8.21 22.44
CA LEU A 269 -29.85 9.48 21.71
C LEU A 269 -31.21 9.79 21.07
N TYR A 270 -31.85 8.80 20.46
CA TYR A 270 -33.18 8.93 19.87
C TYR A 270 -34.24 9.38 20.91
N ARG A 271 -34.16 8.88 22.15
CA ARG A 271 -35.07 9.30 23.22
C ARG A 271 -34.83 10.72 23.68
N ARG A 272 -33.57 11.14 23.80
CA ARG A 272 -33.18 12.48 24.24
C ARG A 272 -33.31 13.56 23.16
N ARG A 273 -33.43 13.15 21.91
CA ARG A 273 -33.56 14.07 20.77
C ARG A 273 -34.83 14.90 20.87
N GLN A 274 -34.66 16.22 20.84
CA GLN A 274 -35.75 17.19 20.74
C GLN A 274 -36.30 17.18 19.32
N LEU A 275 -37.63 17.27 19.20
CA LEU A 275 -38.33 17.27 17.91
C LEU A 275 -38.10 18.56 17.12
N GLU A 276 -37.72 19.64 17.83
CA GLU A 276 -37.45 20.97 17.28
C GLU A 276 -36.16 21.02 16.45
N CYS A 277 -35.20 20.13 16.69
CA CYS A 277 -33.96 20.04 15.91
C CYS A 277 -34.17 19.40 14.51
N ALA A 278 -35.41 19.06 14.12
CA ALA A 278 -35.67 18.37 12.87
C ALA A 278 -35.30 19.22 11.65
N GLY A 279 -34.31 18.76 10.88
CA GLY A 279 -33.77 19.45 9.72
C GLY A 279 -32.39 20.04 9.93
N ASP A 280 -31.90 20.20 11.16
CA ASP A 280 -30.55 20.73 11.42
C ASP A 280 -29.44 19.76 11.02
N VAL A 281 -28.27 20.29 10.65
CA VAL A 281 -27.14 19.44 10.22
C VAL A 281 -26.64 18.56 11.37
N SER A 282 -26.72 19.06 12.60
CA SER A 282 -26.38 18.32 13.82
C SER A 282 -27.53 18.40 14.80
N ALA A 283 -27.97 17.27 15.36
CA ALA A 283 -29.07 17.23 16.32
C ALA A 283 -28.65 17.76 17.71
N PHE A 284 -27.34 17.81 17.99
CA PHE A 284 -26.77 18.20 19.29
C PHE A 284 -25.81 19.39 19.15
N PRO A 285 -26.04 20.50 19.88
CA PRO A 285 -25.18 21.69 19.85
C PRO A 285 -23.70 21.43 20.17
N CYS A 286 -23.40 20.41 21.00
CA CYS A 286 -22.04 20.03 21.39
C CYS A 286 -21.19 19.52 20.21
N LEU A 287 -21.81 19.03 19.13
CA LEU A 287 -21.09 18.51 17.96
C LEU A 287 -20.63 19.61 17.00
N HIS A 288 -21.20 20.82 17.09
CA HIS A 288 -20.84 21.94 16.23
C HIS A 288 -19.36 22.33 16.35
N PRO A 289 -18.78 22.57 17.55
CA PRO A 289 -17.35 22.90 17.65
C PRO A 289 -16.45 21.76 17.19
N ILE A 290 -16.78 20.51 17.55
CA ILE A 290 -15.96 19.32 17.22
C ILE A 290 -15.89 19.12 15.70
N SER A 291 -17.03 19.15 15.02
CA SER A 291 -17.07 18.98 13.55
C SER A 291 -16.31 20.10 12.84
N ARG A 292 -16.42 21.34 13.33
CA ARG A 292 -15.69 22.49 12.79
C ARG A 292 -14.19 22.36 12.92
N TRP A 293 -13.69 21.93 14.09
CA TRP A 293 -12.26 21.73 14.31
C TRP A 293 -11.72 20.57 13.48
N ILE A 294 -12.45 19.45 13.41
CA ILE A 294 -12.03 18.29 12.62
C ILE A 294 -11.93 18.66 11.13
N ILE A 295 -12.98 19.24 10.54
CA ILE A 295 -13.01 19.57 9.11
C ILE A 295 -12.04 20.72 8.80
N GLY A 296 -11.95 21.72 9.68
CA GLY A 296 -10.98 22.81 9.52
C GLY A 296 -9.52 22.34 9.57
N PHE A 297 -9.20 21.38 10.44
CA PHE A 297 -7.86 20.80 10.53
C PHE A 297 -7.53 19.91 9.33
N THR A 298 -8.39 18.93 9.03
CA THR A 298 -8.14 17.97 7.94
C THR A 298 -8.22 18.62 6.56
N GLY A 299 -9.23 19.46 6.33
CA GLY A 299 -9.38 20.22 5.10
C GLY A 299 -8.24 21.22 4.90
N GLY A 300 -7.81 21.89 5.98
CA GLY A 300 -6.66 22.80 5.96
C GLY A 300 -5.37 22.09 5.53
N ILE A 301 -5.02 20.96 6.16
CA ILE A 301 -3.80 20.20 5.82
C ILE A 301 -3.88 19.64 4.39
N GLY A 302 -4.99 18.99 4.04
CA GLY A 302 -5.13 18.34 2.73
C GLY A 302 -5.03 19.33 1.57
N PHE A 303 -5.73 20.47 1.66
CA PHE A 303 -5.66 21.49 0.62
C PHE A 303 -4.34 22.25 0.62
N ALA A 304 -3.76 22.54 1.78
CA ALA A 304 -2.42 23.14 1.84
C ALA A 304 -1.38 22.24 1.19
N TYR A 305 -1.43 20.93 1.42
CA TYR A 305 -0.57 19.95 0.76
C TYR A 305 -0.78 19.97 -0.76
N PHE A 306 -2.04 19.82 -1.23
CA PHE A 306 -2.35 19.80 -2.66
C PHE A 306 -1.88 21.08 -3.37
N PHE A 307 -2.23 22.25 -2.84
CA PHE A 307 -1.81 23.52 -3.45
C PHE A 307 -0.31 23.77 -3.31
N SER A 308 0.32 23.31 -2.23
CA SER A 308 1.78 23.40 -2.12
C SER A 308 2.45 22.60 -3.25
N MET A 309 1.98 21.41 -3.57
CA MET A 309 2.50 20.62 -4.70
C MET A 309 2.23 21.30 -6.06
N VAL A 310 1.02 21.83 -6.27
CA VAL A 310 0.64 22.48 -7.54
C VAL A 310 1.43 23.78 -7.78
N ILE A 311 1.63 24.61 -6.75
CA ILE A 311 2.35 25.89 -6.85
C ILE A 311 3.86 25.67 -6.99
N ALA A 312 4.38 24.64 -6.33
CA ALA A 312 5.81 24.38 -6.24
C ALA A 312 6.36 23.57 -7.42
N GLY A 313 5.52 22.81 -8.15
CA GLY A 313 6.05 21.88 -9.15
C GLY A 313 7.00 20.87 -8.49
N SER A 314 8.20 20.68 -9.04
CA SER A 314 9.25 19.84 -8.46
C SER A 314 10.15 20.56 -7.44
N ASP A 315 9.72 21.71 -6.91
CA ASP A 315 10.41 22.41 -5.81
C ASP A 315 10.55 21.51 -4.58
N THR A 316 11.72 21.59 -3.96
CA THR A 316 12.22 20.57 -3.05
C THR A 316 11.93 20.88 -1.57
N PRO A 317 11.88 19.87 -0.66
CA PRO A 317 11.80 20.07 0.78
C PRO A 317 12.82 21.10 1.30
N GLY A 318 12.32 22.13 1.99
CA GLY A 318 13.15 23.19 2.54
C GLY A 318 12.36 24.19 3.39
N ARG A 319 13.07 25.19 3.94
CA ARG A 319 12.44 26.24 4.77
C ARG A 319 11.39 27.05 4.00
N ALA A 320 11.63 27.34 2.72
CA ALA A 320 10.67 28.04 1.86
C ALA A 320 9.38 27.22 1.68
N THR A 321 9.52 25.92 1.43
CA THR A 321 8.42 24.96 1.30
C THR A 321 7.60 24.84 2.58
N MET A 322 8.28 24.82 3.74
CA MET A 322 7.62 24.84 5.05
C MET A 322 6.82 26.13 5.27
N VAL A 323 7.41 27.30 5.03
CA VAL A 323 6.72 28.59 5.21
C VAL A 323 5.53 28.70 4.26
N ARG A 324 5.70 28.31 2.99
CA ARG A 324 4.63 28.25 1.98
C ARG A 324 3.49 27.35 2.43
N PHE A 325 3.79 26.13 2.88
CA PHE A 325 2.81 25.19 3.40
C PHE A 325 2.05 25.75 4.61
N LEU A 326 2.73 26.35 5.58
CA LEU A 326 2.09 26.90 6.78
C LEU A 326 1.18 28.10 6.43
N ILE A 327 1.60 28.97 5.49
CA ILE A 327 0.75 30.08 5.02
C ILE A 327 -0.50 29.53 4.32
N LEU A 328 -0.35 28.57 3.41
CA LEU A 328 -1.48 27.92 2.73
C LEU A 328 -2.39 27.20 3.73
N TYR A 329 -1.81 26.55 4.74
CA TYR A 329 -2.54 25.91 5.82
C TYR A 329 -3.43 26.91 6.56
N VAL A 330 -2.92 28.07 6.96
CA VAL A 330 -3.71 29.10 7.64
C VAL A 330 -4.86 29.59 6.76
N VAL A 331 -4.61 29.81 5.46
CA VAL A 331 -5.63 30.27 4.49
C VAL A 331 -6.72 29.20 4.29
N PHE A 332 -6.35 27.95 4.02
CA PHE A 332 -7.33 26.88 3.80
C PHE A 332 -8.02 26.45 5.08
N CYS A 333 -7.35 26.52 6.23
CA CYS A 333 -7.99 26.29 7.53
C CYS A 333 -9.08 27.34 7.78
N LEU A 334 -8.84 28.62 7.45
CA LEU A 334 -9.86 29.66 7.48
C LEU A 334 -11.06 29.32 6.59
N ILE A 335 -10.79 28.97 5.34
CA ILE A 335 -11.85 28.66 4.36
C ILE A 335 -12.70 27.48 4.86
N TRP A 336 -12.07 26.36 5.24
CA TRP A 336 -12.79 25.17 5.69
C TRP A 336 -13.51 25.35 7.03
N PHE A 337 -12.94 26.13 7.95
CA PHE A 337 -13.57 26.45 9.23
C PHE A 337 -14.87 27.24 9.02
N PHE A 338 -14.86 28.27 8.18
CA PHE A 338 -16.05 29.07 7.89
C PHE A 338 -17.05 28.33 6.99
N ILE A 339 -16.62 27.55 6.01
CA ILE A 339 -17.52 26.68 5.21
C ILE A 339 -18.28 25.74 6.15
N THR A 340 -17.56 25.09 7.07
CA THR A 340 -18.20 24.16 8.03
C THR A 340 -19.20 24.89 8.92
N GLU A 341 -18.86 26.09 9.39
CA GLU A 341 -19.76 26.90 10.19
C GLU A 341 -21.01 27.36 9.42
N MET A 342 -20.86 27.75 8.15
CA MET A 342 -21.97 28.12 7.27
C MET A 342 -22.90 26.93 7.02
N VAL A 343 -22.35 25.73 6.84
CA VAL A 343 -23.13 24.49 6.68
C VAL A 343 -23.87 24.17 7.99
N LEU A 344 -23.19 24.24 9.13
CA LEU A 344 -23.78 23.93 10.44
C LEU A 344 -24.90 24.88 10.85
N LYS A 345 -24.75 26.18 10.61
CA LYS A 345 -25.75 27.20 10.95
C LYS A 345 -26.74 27.52 9.82
N LYS A 346 -26.55 26.95 8.63
CA LYS A 346 -27.30 27.25 7.40
C LYS A 346 -27.43 28.75 7.09
N THR A 347 -26.45 29.54 7.52
CA THR A 347 -26.44 30.99 7.35
C THR A 347 -25.05 31.46 6.98
N VAL A 348 -24.97 32.47 6.12
CA VAL A 348 -23.70 33.10 5.72
C VAL A 348 -23.22 34.15 6.73
N ARG A 349 -24.09 34.55 7.68
CA ARG A 349 -23.79 35.55 8.71
C ARG A 349 -23.06 34.94 9.91
N VAL A 350 -21.86 34.42 9.68
CA VAL A 350 -21.06 33.68 10.68
C VAL A 350 -19.90 34.51 11.26
N PHE A 351 -19.66 35.71 10.72
CA PHE A 351 -18.56 36.61 11.10
C PHE A 351 -18.85 37.38 12.40
N VAL A 352 -18.99 36.66 13.51
CA VAL A 352 -19.11 37.26 14.86
C VAL A 352 -17.74 37.32 15.49
N ARG A 353 -17.42 38.40 16.24
CA ARG A 353 -16.12 38.59 16.91
C ARG A 353 -15.66 37.38 17.72
N ARG A 354 -16.58 36.71 18.42
CA ARG A 354 -16.31 35.47 19.17
C ARG A 354 -15.85 34.31 18.27
N MET A 355 -16.44 34.15 17.09
CA MET A 355 -16.09 33.08 16.14
C MET A 355 -14.72 33.34 15.49
N ILE A 356 -14.42 34.61 15.18
CA ILE A 356 -13.10 34.99 14.66
C ILE A 356 -12.03 34.70 15.71
N LEU A 357 -12.28 35.02 16.99
CA LEU A 357 -11.34 34.72 18.08
C LEU A 357 -11.14 33.21 18.26
N GLU A 358 -12.21 32.41 18.17
CA GLU A 358 -12.13 30.95 18.21
C GLU A 358 -11.27 30.41 17.05
N TRP A 359 -11.49 30.91 15.83
CA TRP A 359 -10.69 30.55 14.66
C TRP A 359 -9.21 30.91 14.84
N VAL A 360 -8.90 32.14 15.28
CA VAL A 360 -7.51 32.58 15.49
C VAL A 360 -6.81 31.68 16.51
N VAL A 361 -7.44 31.41 17.66
CA VAL A 361 -6.85 30.57 18.70
C VAL A 361 -6.64 29.14 18.20
N PHE A 362 -7.65 28.59 17.51
CA PHE A 362 -7.58 27.24 16.95
C PHE A 362 -6.47 27.12 15.90
N THR A 363 -6.47 27.99 14.90
CA THR A 363 -5.47 27.97 13.81
C THR A 363 -4.06 28.27 14.32
N ALA A 364 -3.90 29.17 15.30
CA ALA A 364 -2.61 29.39 15.93
C ALA A 364 -2.11 28.13 16.64
N ALA A 365 -2.95 27.48 17.45
CA ALA A 365 -2.58 26.25 18.17
C ALA A 365 -2.21 25.10 17.21
N THR A 366 -2.99 24.89 16.16
CA THR A 366 -2.72 23.82 15.18
C THR A 366 -1.52 24.13 14.29
N THR A 367 -1.27 25.40 13.96
CA THR A 367 -0.07 25.80 13.22
C THR A 367 1.18 25.59 14.05
N VAL A 368 1.15 25.92 15.36
CA VAL A 368 2.26 25.63 16.29
C VAL A 368 2.50 24.12 16.40
N LEU A 369 1.45 23.32 16.47
CA LEU A 369 1.55 21.85 16.49
C LEU A 369 2.20 21.33 15.20
N LEU A 370 1.77 21.81 14.03
CA LEU A 370 2.34 21.41 12.74
C LEU A 370 3.80 21.87 12.60
N ALA A 371 4.11 23.10 13.00
CA ALA A 371 5.49 23.61 13.00
C ALA A 371 6.39 22.79 13.94
N GLY A 372 5.89 22.43 15.12
CA GLY A 372 6.59 21.55 16.07
C GLY A 372 6.81 20.13 15.52
N MET A 373 5.82 19.58 14.82
CA MET A 373 5.97 18.32 14.11
C MET A 373 7.05 18.40 13.02
N ILE A 374 7.04 19.44 12.19
CA ILE A 374 8.01 19.60 11.09
C ILE A 374 9.42 19.83 11.64
N LEU A 375 9.59 20.79 12.56
CA LEU A 375 10.90 21.18 13.08
C LEU A 375 11.49 20.18 14.07
N GLY A 376 10.65 19.48 14.82
CA GLY A 376 11.05 18.52 15.85
C GLY A 376 11.02 17.07 15.34
N TYR A 377 9.83 16.57 15.03
CA TYR A 377 9.63 15.15 14.70
C TYR A 377 10.25 14.78 13.35
N CYS A 378 9.93 15.49 12.27
CA CYS A 378 10.46 15.17 10.94
C CYS A 378 11.99 15.30 10.90
N ARG A 379 12.53 16.38 11.48
CA ARG A 379 13.98 16.59 11.56
C ARG A 379 14.69 15.53 12.40
N LYS A 380 14.10 15.07 13.51
CA LYS A 380 14.65 13.96 14.29
C LYS A 380 14.63 12.67 13.48
N LEU A 381 13.54 12.38 12.78
CA LEU A 381 13.37 11.18 11.97
C LEU A 381 14.41 11.10 10.84
N GLU A 382 14.63 12.21 10.15
CA GLU A 382 15.62 12.37 9.07
C GLU A 382 17.06 12.12 9.57
N ASN A 383 17.46 12.76 10.69
CA ASN A 383 18.82 12.68 11.22
C ASN A 383 19.09 11.43 12.08
N THR A 384 18.13 10.51 12.21
CA THR A 384 18.34 9.29 12.99
C THR A 384 19.21 8.31 12.19
N ILE A 385 20.46 8.18 12.59
CA ILE A 385 21.39 7.13 12.16
C ILE A 385 21.67 6.24 13.38
N PRO A 386 21.40 4.93 13.32
CA PRO A 386 21.62 4.02 14.46
C PRO A 386 23.11 3.86 14.74
N ASP A 387 23.46 3.59 16.00
CA ASP A 387 24.86 3.38 16.38
C ASP A 387 25.36 1.97 16.02
N THR A 388 26.64 1.79 15.73
CA THR A 388 27.19 0.49 15.28
C THR A 388 27.00 -0.61 16.31
N SER A 389 27.04 -0.26 17.60
CA SER A 389 26.78 -1.22 18.67
C SER A 389 25.33 -1.71 18.72
N GLU A 390 24.38 -1.01 18.08
CA GLU A 390 22.96 -1.33 18.07
C GLU A 390 22.52 -2.07 16.79
N VAL A 391 23.36 -2.09 15.77
CA VAL A 391 23.09 -2.72 14.47
C VAL A 391 23.64 -4.15 14.44
N THR A 392 22.82 -5.10 13.98
CA THR A 392 23.21 -6.49 13.73
C THR A 392 23.71 -6.69 12.30
N ALA A 393 23.04 -6.05 11.33
CA ALA A 393 23.43 -6.05 9.92
C ALA A 393 22.90 -4.81 9.22
N ALA A 394 23.61 -4.35 8.19
CA ALA A 394 23.17 -3.29 7.29
C ALA A 394 23.14 -3.79 5.84
N VAL A 395 22.19 -3.29 5.07
CA VAL A 395 22.03 -3.57 3.64
C VAL A 395 22.04 -2.26 2.89
N LEU A 396 22.94 -2.14 1.91
CA LEU A 396 22.98 -1.03 0.96
C LEU A 396 22.51 -1.56 -0.39
N SER A 397 21.42 -1.04 -0.93
CA SER A 397 20.88 -1.44 -2.23
C SER A 397 20.86 -0.25 -3.17
N THR A 398 21.59 -0.40 -4.27
CA THR A 398 21.60 0.49 -5.43
C THR A 398 21.27 -0.37 -6.65
N ASP A 399 22.28 -0.80 -7.41
CA ASP A 399 22.15 -1.75 -8.52
C ASP A 399 22.05 -3.21 -8.03
N TYR A 400 22.67 -3.49 -6.89
CA TYR A 400 22.57 -4.75 -6.17
C TYR A 400 22.70 -4.54 -4.66
N PRO A 401 22.14 -5.44 -3.83
CA PRO A 401 22.21 -5.38 -2.39
C PRO A 401 23.58 -5.85 -1.87
N VAL A 402 24.28 -4.96 -1.16
CA VAL A 402 25.50 -5.24 -0.39
C VAL A 402 25.11 -5.50 1.07
N LEU A 403 25.45 -6.69 1.58
CA LEU A 403 25.22 -7.08 2.96
C LEU A 403 26.46 -6.81 3.82
N ALA A 404 26.35 -5.90 4.79
CA ALA A 404 27.37 -5.58 5.77
C ALA A 404 27.04 -6.20 7.13
N GLU A 405 27.87 -7.15 7.57
CA GLU A 405 27.79 -7.80 8.89
C GLU A 405 28.93 -7.35 9.82
N ASN A 406 30.04 -6.88 9.24
CA ASN A 406 31.22 -6.46 10.00
C ASN A 406 31.08 -5.00 10.47
N ALA A 407 31.57 -4.69 11.67
CA ALA A 407 31.50 -3.35 12.24
C ALA A 407 32.10 -2.27 11.30
N SER A 408 33.24 -2.54 10.68
CA SER A 408 33.88 -1.63 9.71
C SER A 408 33.01 -1.34 8.47
N GLN A 409 32.33 -2.37 7.93
CA GLN A 409 31.44 -2.19 6.77
C GLN A 409 30.16 -1.44 7.15
N ILE A 410 29.64 -1.68 8.36
CA ILE A 410 28.48 -0.94 8.88
C ILE A 410 28.86 0.54 9.09
N ASP A 411 30.05 0.83 9.61
CA ASP A 411 30.56 2.21 9.75
C ASP A 411 30.70 2.91 8.39
N GLN A 412 31.17 2.23 7.35
CA GLN A 412 31.23 2.78 5.99
C GLN A 412 29.85 3.16 5.45
N ILE A 413 28.83 2.32 5.66
CA ILE A 413 27.45 2.61 5.24
C ILE A 413 26.87 3.79 6.03
N ARG A 414 27.17 3.88 7.33
CA ARG A 414 26.77 5.03 8.17
C ARG A 414 27.41 6.32 7.71
N ASP A 415 28.71 6.29 7.42
CA ASP A 415 29.47 7.44 6.92
C ASP A 415 28.97 7.89 5.54
N LEU A 416 28.63 6.95 4.65
CA LEU A 416 27.94 7.24 3.39
C LEU A 416 26.60 7.95 3.66
N GLN A 417 25.77 7.42 4.56
CA GLN A 417 24.48 8.05 4.91
C GLN A 417 24.66 9.46 5.49
N GLN A 418 25.64 9.65 6.38
CA GLN A 418 25.93 10.97 6.96
C GLN A 418 26.35 11.95 5.87
N THR A 419 27.22 11.53 4.95
CA THR A 419 27.66 12.34 3.80
C THR A 419 26.50 12.75 2.91
N ILE A 420 25.53 11.85 2.68
CA ILE A 420 24.30 12.15 1.94
C ILE A 420 23.46 13.21 2.66
N LEU A 421 23.35 13.14 4.00
CA LEU A 421 22.60 14.12 4.80
C LEU A 421 23.30 15.49 4.86
N ASP A 422 24.62 15.51 4.86
CA ASP A 422 25.42 16.74 4.88
C ASP A 422 25.30 17.50 3.54
N HIS A 423 25.32 16.77 2.42
CA HIS A 423 25.14 17.30 1.07
C HIS A 423 23.68 17.39 0.62
N ARG A 424 22.70 17.25 1.55
CA ARG A 424 21.28 17.25 1.18
C ARG A 424 20.87 18.51 0.40
N ASN A 425 21.38 19.69 0.77
CA ASN A 425 20.93 20.93 0.15
C ASN A 425 21.32 21.01 -1.33
N SER A 426 22.48 20.45 -1.72
CA SER A 426 22.94 20.40 -3.11
C SER A 426 22.20 19.35 -3.95
N TYR A 427 21.74 18.25 -3.33
CA TYR A 427 20.93 17.25 -4.03
C TYR A 427 19.47 17.69 -4.16
N LEU A 428 18.99 18.47 -3.20
CA LEU A 428 17.64 18.97 -3.19
C LEU A 428 17.47 20.19 -4.12
N ASN A 429 18.43 21.10 -4.14
CA ASN A 429 18.44 22.21 -5.09
C ASN A 429 19.67 22.04 -6.00
N PRO A 430 19.57 21.25 -7.09
CA PRO A 430 20.62 21.28 -8.09
C PRO A 430 20.63 22.71 -8.64
N ASP A 431 21.71 23.46 -8.37
CA ASP A 431 21.90 24.76 -9.01
C ASP A 431 21.77 24.53 -10.52
N SER A 432 20.84 25.24 -11.18
CA SER A 432 20.53 25.08 -12.60
C SER A 432 21.76 25.25 -13.51
N ASP A 433 22.81 25.89 -12.99
CA ASP A 433 24.08 26.14 -13.67
C ASP A 433 25.06 24.95 -13.59
N THR A 434 24.78 23.92 -12.78
CA THR A 434 25.64 22.73 -12.58
C THR A 434 24.99 21.40 -12.95
N ALA A 435 23.71 21.39 -13.31
CA ALA A 435 23.03 20.19 -13.79
C ALA A 435 23.39 19.96 -15.26
N SER A 436 24.44 19.18 -15.51
CA SER A 436 24.70 18.66 -16.85
C SER A 436 23.68 17.59 -17.23
N ASP A 437 23.26 17.53 -18.50
CA ASP A 437 22.41 16.47 -19.10
C ASP A 437 22.96 15.04 -18.88
N SER A 438 24.18 14.89 -18.36
CA SER A 438 24.85 13.62 -18.04
C SER A 438 24.70 13.14 -16.59
N ASP A 439 24.03 13.89 -15.71
CA ASP A 439 23.90 13.51 -14.29
C ASP A 439 22.89 12.36 -14.14
N THR A 440 23.37 11.17 -13.77
CA THR A 440 22.48 10.01 -13.55
C THR A 440 21.96 10.04 -12.12
N VAL A 441 20.63 10.17 -11.97
CA VAL A 441 19.97 10.12 -10.67
C VAL A 441 19.85 8.66 -10.24
N THR A 442 20.58 8.28 -9.18
CA THR A 442 20.59 6.91 -8.64
C THR A 442 19.84 6.85 -7.32
N GLY A 443 18.96 5.85 -7.20
CA GLY A 443 18.28 5.53 -5.94
C GLY A 443 19.19 4.72 -5.02
N ILE A 444 19.49 5.25 -3.83
CA ILE A 444 20.26 4.57 -2.79
C ILE A 444 19.34 4.20 -1.64
N THR A 445 19.14 2.90 -1.43
CA THR A 445 18.34 2.37 -0.32
C THR A 445 19.25 1.81 0.76
N ILE A 446 19.12 2.30 2.00
CA ILE A 446 19.90 1.83 3.15
C ILE A 446 18.97 1.21 4.17
N GLY A 447 19.26 -0.01 4.59
CA GLY A 447 18.50 -0.77 5.56
C GLY A 447 19.35 -1.19 6.74
N TYR A 448 18.91 -0.93 7.97
CA TYR A 448 19.55 -1.40 9.20
C TYR A 448 18.65 -2.38 9.94
N GLN A 449 19.22 -3.50 10.35
CA GLN A 449 18.61 -4.42 11.30
C GLN A 449 19.17 -4.12 12.70
N LEU A 450 18.30 -3.72 13.61
CA LEU A 450 18.67 -3.43 14.99
C LEU A 450 18.60 -4.68 15.87
N LYS A 451 19.42 -4.71 16.93
CA LYS A 451 19.45 -5.80 17.93
C LYS A 451 18.12 -6.01 18.66
N ASN A 452 17.30 -4.96 18.77
CA ASN A 452 15.96 -5.01 19.36
C ASN A 452 14.91 -5.64 18.42
N GLY A 453 15.30 -6.07 17.22
CA GLY A 453 14.41 -6.67 16.21
C GLY A 453 13.75 -5.66 15.27
N ASN A 454 13.83 -4.36 15.55
CA ASN A 454 13.29 -3.33 14.67
C ASN A 454 14.17 -3.12 13.43
N THR A 455 13.56 -2.63 12.35
CA THR A 455 14.26 -2.28 11.12
C THR A 455 14.16 -0.78 10.85
N LEU A 456 15.23 -0.22 10.29
CA LEU A 456 15.27 1.16 9.84
C LEU A 456 15.62 1.18 8.36
N ILE A 457 14.74 1.73 7.52
CA ILE A 457 14.96 1.81 6.08
C ILE A 457 14.99 3.28 5.67
N ARG A 458 15.90 3.60 4.76
CA ARG A 458 16.10 4.91 4.15
C ARG A 458 16.20 4.77 2.65
N TYR A 459 15.63 5.71 1.92
CA TYR A 459 15.67 5.78 0.47
C TYR A 459 16.05 7.20 0.05
N TYR A 460 17.21 7.34 -0.57
CA TYR A 460 17.76 8.59 -1.06
C TYR A 460 17.78 8.59 -2.59
N SER A 461 17.44 9.72 -3.19
CA SER A 461 17.65 9.96 -4.62
C SER A 461 18.83 10.91 -4.75
N VAL A 462 19.94 10.44 -5.32
CA VAL A 462 21.19 11.21 -5.38
C VAL A 462 21.67 11.29 -6.83
N PRO A 463 21.94 12.49 -7.37
CA PRO A 463 22.62 12.63 -8.66
C PRO A 463 24.09 12.22 -8.48
N LEU A 464 24.53 11.18 -9.19
CA LEU A 464 25.92 10.78 -9.20
C LEU A 464 26.63 11.48 -10.37
N ARG A 465 27.82 12.03 -10.09
CA ARG A 465 28.65 12.74 -11.08
C ARG A 465 29.99 12.05 -11.25
N ALA A 466 30.44 11.96 -12.51
CA ALA A 466 31.74 11.39 -12.86
C ALA A 466 32.91 12.19 -12.27
N ALA A 467 32.76 13.52 -12.17
CA ALA A 467 33.78 14.43 -11.63
C ALA A 467 34.08 14.15 -10.14
N ASP A 468 33.05 13.76 -9.39
CA ASP A 468 33.13 13.59 -7.94
C ASP A 468 33.75 12.24 -7.52
N ARG A 469 34.08 11.37 -8.47
CA ARG A 469 34.71 10.06 -8.23
C ARG A 469 36.12 10.18 -7.63
N ARG A 470 36.83 11.29 -7.93
CA ARG A 470 38.17 11.56 -7.41
C ARG A 470 38.16 12.20 -6.02
N ASP A 471 37.00 12.65 -5.56
CA ASP A 471 36.84 13.27 -4.26
C ASP A 471 36.47 12.22 -3.21
N ILE A 472 37.40 11.95 -2.28
CA ILE A 472 37.24 10.97 -1.19
C ILE A 472 36.04 11.32 -0.29
N THR A 473 35.64 12.59 -0.25
CA THR A 473 34.51 13.06 0.57
C THR A 473 33.16 12.96 -0.14
N SER A 474 33.16 12.66 -1.44
CA SER A 474 31.94 12.52 -2.23
C SER A 474 31.20 11.21 -1.97
N VAL A 475 29.87 11.26 -2.09
CA VAL A 475 28.98 10.09 -2.11
C VAL A 475 29.38 9.11 -3.21
N THR A 476 29.79 9.58 -4.40
CA THR A 476 30.18 8.72 -5.52
C THR A 476 31.39 7.85 -5.16
N HIS A 477 32.42 8.44 -4.56
CA HIS A 477 33.64 7.72 -4.18
C HIS A 477 33.40 6.74 -3.03
N LYS A 478 32.65 7.16 -2.00
CA LYS A 478 32.31 6.28 -0.87
C LYS A 478 31.44 5.10 -1.31
N LEU A 479 30.50 5.33 -2.22
CA LEU A 479 29.67 4.28 -2.81
C LEU A 479 30.53 3.27 -3.58
N GLU A 480 31.44 3.74 -4.43
CA GLU A 480 32.37 2.89 -5.19
C GLU A 480 33.28 2.08 -4.24
N THR A 481 33.76 2.68 -3.16
CA THR A 481 34.58 1.98 -2.16
C THR A 481 33.82 0.81 -1.52
N ILE A 482 32.56 1.02 -1.15
CA ILE A 482 31.72 -0.05 -0.56
C ILE A 482 31.41 -1.13 -1.61
N GLN A 483 31.20 -0.75 -2.87
CA GLN A 483 30.89 -1.67 -3.96
C GLN A 483 32.13 -2.31 -4.61
N SER A 484 33.34 -1.92 -4.19
CA SER A 484 34.59 -2.48 -4.71
C SER A 484 34.79 -3.97 -4.35
N ASP A 485 34.05 -4.49 -3.36
CA ASP A 485 34.00 -5.92 -3.07
C ASP A 485 33.01 -6.64 -3.99
N TYR A 486 33.49 -6.97 -5.19
CA TYR A 486 32.72 -7.73 -6.20
C TYR A 486 32.29 -9.12 -5.74
N THR A 487 32.80 -9.63 -4.61
CA THR A 487 32.30 -10.88 -4.00
C THR A 487 30.80 -10.77 -3.70
N GLN A 488 30.34 -9.61 -3.24
CA GLN A 488 28.93 -9.38 -2.94
C GLN A 488 28.08 -9.31 -4.23
N ALA A 489 28.61 -8.73 -5.30
CA ALA A 489 27.97 -8.72 -6.62
C ALA A 489 27.83 -10.15 -7.17
N LEU A 490 28.87 -10.99 -7.04
CA LEU A 490 28.82 -12.41 -7.42
C LEU A 490 27.83 -13.21 -6.57
N ASN A 491 27.78 -12.95 -5.26
CA ASN A 491 26.81 -13.57 -4.36
C ASN A 491 25.36 -13.22 -4.73
N TYR A 492 25.14 -12.00 -5.19
CA TYR A 492 23.84 -11.55 -5.68
C TYR A 492 23.47 -12.20 -7.01
N LEU A 493 24.38 -12.17 -7.98
CA LEU A 493 24.16 -12.67 -9.34
C LEU A 493 24.01 -14.19 -9.42
N PHE A 494 24.74 -14.94 -8.60
CA PHE A 494 24.76 -16.40 -8.72
C PHE A 494 24.22 -17.11 -7.47
N CYS A 495 24.74 -16.78 -6.29
CA CYS A 495 24.42 -17.28 -4.93
C CYS A 495 25.71 -17.28 -4.09
N THR A 496 25.66 -17.35 -2.75
CA THR A 496 26.90 -17.37 -1.93
C THR A 496 27.77 -18.63 -2.13
N ASN A 497 27.21 -19.71 -2.69
CA ASN A 497 27.89 -20.97 -2.97
C ASN A 497 28.20 -21.17 -4.47
N TYR A 498 28.31 -20.08 -5.24
CA TYR A 498 28.59 -20.12 -6.69
C TYR A 498 29.87 -20.88 -7.06
N ASN A 499 30.83 -21.02 -6.13
CA ASN A 499 32.05 -21.82 -6.33
C ASN A 499 31.77 -23.31 -6.59
N HIS A 500 30.59 -23.81 -6.18
CA HIS A 500 30.15 -25.18 -6.41
C HIS A 500 29.13 -25.28 -7.55
N ALA A 501 28.98 -24.22 -8.35
CA ALA A 501 28.07 -24.20 -9.49
C ALA A 501 28.61 -25.03 -10.66
N VAL A 502 27.74 -25.89 -11.19
CA VAL A 502 27.97 -26.65 -12.42
C VAL A 502 27.10 -26.04 -13.52
N ILE A 503 27.73 -25.34 -14.45
CA ILE A 503 27.07 -24.67 -15.58
C ILE A 503 26.93 -25.65 -16.74
N THR A 504 25.70 -25.84 -17.20
CA THR A 504 25.35 -26.73 -18.31
C THR A 504 25.31 -26.00 -19.63
N ASN A 505 24.78 -24.77 -19.67
CA ASN A 505 24.61 -24.00 -20.91
C ASN A 505 25.10 -22.56 -20.73
N ALA A 506 25.75 -22.02 -21.77
CA ALA A 506 26.08 -20.60 -21.88
C ALA A 506 25.70 -20.10 -23.29
N THR A 507 24.83 -19.09 -23.37
CA THR A 507 24.36 -18.51 -24.64
C THR A 507 24.66 -17.02 -24.67
N ALA A 508 25.32 -16.53 -25.72
CA ALA A 508 25.65 -15.11 -25.86
C ALA A 508 24.78 -14.46 -26.95
N GLY A 509 23.80 -13.64 -26.57
CA GLY A 509 22.78 -13.09 -27.48
C GLY A 509 22.13 -14.18 -28.33
N ASP A 510 21.98 -13.92 -29.63
CA ASP A 510 21.45 -14.90 -30.61
C ASP A 510 22.51 -15.90 -31.14
N LYS A 511 23.67 -16.02 -30.48
CA LYS A 511 24.76 -16.89 -30.93
C LYS A 511 24.61 -18.33 -30.43
N LYS A 512 25.49 -19.19 -30.94
CA LYS A 512 25.59 -20.61 -30.56
C LYS A 512 25.72 -20.80 -29.05
N THR A 513 24.83 -21.61 -28.47
CA THR A 513 24.94 -22.09 -27.10
C THR A 513 26.11 -23.06 -26.94
N VAL A 514 26.94 -22.80 -25.92
CA VAL A 514 28.05 -23.66 -25.50
C VAL A 514 27.59 -24.53 -24.35
N TYR A 515 27.96 -25.81 -24.37
CA TYR A 515 27.49 -26.81 -23.41
C TYR A 515 28.60 -27.35 -22.49
N ASN A 516 28.20 -27.74 -21.28
CA ASN A 516 28.97 -28.49 -20.28
C ASN A 516 30.36 -27.88 -20.01
N LYS A 517 31.44 -28.59 -20.36
CA LYS A 517 32.82 -28.16 -20.09
C LYS A 517 33.15 -26.79 -20.67
N GLY A 518 32.64 -26.48 -21.87
CA GLY A 518 32.83 -25.17 -22.49
C GLY A 518 32.06 -24.07 -21.75
N ALA A 519 30.86 -24.37 -21.25
CA ALA A 519 30.06 -23.45 -20.45
C ALA A 519 30.72 -23.16 -19.09
N GLN A 520 31.30 -24.18 -18.44
CA GLN A 520 32.06 -24.00 -17.20
C GLN A 520 33.34 -23.16 -17.42
N GLU A 521 34.04 -23.35 -18.55
CA GLU A 521 35.19 -22.51 -18.91
C GLU A 521 34.80 -21.04 -19.08
N ILE A 522 33.64 -20.76 -19.69
CA ILE A 522 33.09 -19.41 -19.84
C ILE A 522 32.72 -18.83 -18.47
N PHE A 523 32.06 -19.59 -17.60
CA PHE A 523 31.73 -19.15 -16.24
C PHE A 523 32.96 -18.79 -15.40
N ASN A 524 34.00 -19.63 -15.44
CA ASN A 524 35.28 -19.34 -14.77
C ASN A 524 36.00 -18.13 -15.36
N ALA A 525 35.73 -17.78 -16.62
CA ALA A 525 36.26 -16.58 -17.26
C ALA A 525 35.47 -15.33 -16.84
N VAL A 526 34.14 -15.45 -16.68
CA VAL A 526 33.29 -14.40 -16.13
C VAL A 526 33.72 -14.03 -14.71
N ILE A 527 33.91 -15.01 -13.82
CA ILE A 527 34.41 -14.78 -12.46
C ILE A 527 35.76 -14.04 -12.47
N ARG A 528 36.65 -14.42 -13.41
CA ARG A 528 37.94 -13.75 -13.57
C ARG A 528 37.82 -12.31 -14.07
N ASP A 529 36.90 -12.02 -14.98
CA ASP A 529 36.63 -10.65 -15.43
C ASP A 529 36.02 -9.79 -14.31
N TYR A 530 35.20 -10.37 -13.42
CA TYR A 530 34.70 -9.68 -12.21
C TYR A 530 35.84 -9.32 -11.26
N HIS A 531 36.75 -10.26 -10.95
CA HIS A 531 37.91 -9.97 -10.10
C HIS A 531 38.94 -9.04 -10.75
N ALA A 532 38.95 -8.94 -12.08
CA ALA A 532 39.84 -8.05 -12.82
C ALA A 532 39.23 -6.67 -13.09
N HIS A 533 38.04 -6.36 -12.55
CA HIS A 533 37.31 -5.10 -12.79
C HIS A 533 37.01 -4.83 -14.28
N HIS A 534 36.85 -5.89 -15.08
CA HIS A 534 36.54 -5.79 -16.51
C HIS A 534 35.03 -5.75 -16.80
N ILE A 535 34.20 -6.11 -15.82
CA ILE A 535 32.73 -6.03 -15.87
C ILE A 535 32.29 -4.89 -14.96
N ALA A 536 31.63 -3.90 -15.55
CA ALA A 536 31.00 -2.82 -14.81
C ALA A 536 29.62 -3.29 -14.35
N TYR A 537 29.36 -3.12 -13.06
CA TYR A 537 28.10 -3.54 -12.45
C TYR A 537 27.60 -2.51 -11.42
N THR A 538 28.27 -1.36 -11.32
CA THR A 538 27.89 -0.27 -10.40
C THR A 538 27.44 0.95 -11.19
N ALA A 539 26.50 1.71 -10.63
CA ALA A 539 26.07 3.01 -11.16
C ALA A 539 27.25 3.98 -11.34
N ALA A 540 28.30 3.85 -10.51
CA ALA A 540 29.54 4.63 -10.64
C ALA A 540 30.36 4.26 -11.89
N ASP A 541 30.39 2.98 -12.29
CA ASP A 541 31.06 2.52 -13.52
C ASP A 541 30.30 2.99 -14.78
N CYS A 542 28.98 3.17 -14.69
CA CYS A 542 28.14 3.68 -15.78
C CYS A 542 28.43 5.15 -16.13
N LEU A 543 29.01 5.93 -15.21
CA LEU A 543 29.34 7.36 -15.38
C LEU A 543 30.54 7.61 -16.30
N GLU A 544 31.34 6.60 -16.64
CA GLU A 544 32.52 6.71 -17.53
C GLU A 544 32.20 7.01 -19.01
N GLY A 545 30.94 7.28 -19.38
CA GLY A 545 30.59 7.56 -20.77
C GLY A 545 30.83 6.36 -21.69
N GLY A 546 30.60 5.14 -21.19
CA GLY A 546 30.81 3.94 -22.01
C GLY A 546 30.26 2.63 -21.47
N ILE A 547 29.47 2.62 -20.39
CA ILE A 547 29.04 1.35 -19.80
C ILE A 547 27.54 1.28 -19.42
N GLY A 548 26.78 2.30 -19.81
CA GLY A 548 25.32 2.28 -19.84
C GLY A 548 24.72 2.94 -21.07
N SER A 549 25.55 3.42 -22.02
CA SER A 549 25.04 3.69 -23.36
C SER A 549 24.72 2.32 -23.95
N SER A 550 23.47 2.14 -24.31
CA SER A 550 22.93 1.02 -25.07
C SER A 550 23.65 0.75 -26.40
N GLU A 551 24.77 1.43 -26.68
CA GLU A 551 25.49 1.40 -27.95
C GLU A 551 26.46 0.23 -28.09
N TYR A 552 26.98 -0.42 -27.02
CA TYR A 552 27.92 -1.55 -27.15
C TYR A 552 27.82 -2.64 -26.04
N SER A 553 26.71 -3.39 -25.96
CA SER A 553 26.51 -4.46 -24.95
C SER A 553 26.01 -5.77 -25.55
N LEU A 554 26.53 -6.91 -25.08
CA LEU A 554 26.07 -8.26 -25.46
C LEU A 554 25.56 -9.03 -24.23
N THR A 555 24.37 -9.62 -24.28
CA THR A 555 23.83 -10.43 -23.18
C THR A 555 24.44 -11.83 -23.18
N LEU A 556 24.80 -12.35 -21.99
CA LEU A 556 25.26 -13.71 -21.77
C LEU A 556 24.33 -14.40 -20.78
N GLU A 557 23.58 -15.39 -21.25
CA GLU A 557 22.74 -16.26 -20.44
C GLU A 557 23.53 -17.47 -19.97
N LEU A 558 23.51 -17.75 -18.66
CA LEU A 558 24.16 -18.90 -18.04
C LEU A 558 23.11 -19.77 -17.34
N LYS A 559 23.09 -21.06 -17.67
CA LYS A 559 22.20 -22.04 -17.02
C LYS A 559 23.02 -23.15 -16.36
N GLY A 560 22.67 -23.48 -15.13
CA GLY A 560 23.40 -24.48 -14.35
C GLY A 560 22.66 -24.99 -13.12
N THR A 561 23.37 -25.77 -12.32
CA THR A 561 22.88 -26.26 -11.03
C THR A 561 23.92 -26.08 -9.94
N VAL A 562 23.47 -25.76 -8.74
CA VAL A 562 24.30 -25.66 -7.54
C VAL A 562 23.85 -26.72 -6.53
N SER A 563 24.80 -27.46 -5.97
CA SER A 563 24.54 -28.46 -4.94
C SER A 563 24.31 -27.80 -3.57
N GLY A 564 23.18 -28.09 -2.93
CA GLY A 564 22.79 -27.53 -1.63
C GLY A 564 21.54 -26.63 -1.69
N ALA A 565 21.04 -26.24 -0.52
CA ALA A 565 19.96 -25.25 -0.41
C ALA A 565 20.48 -23.87 -0.86
N PRO A 566 19.68 -23.09 -1.62
CA PRO A 566 20.10 -21.78 -2.08
C PRO A 566 20.32 -20.85 -0.89
N GLN A 567 21.56 -20.40 -0.71
CA GLN A 567 21.90 -19.34 0.23
C GLN A 567 21.92 -18.02 -0.54
N SER A 568 20.74 -17.46 -0.79
CA SER A 568 20.62 -16.09 -1.29
C SER A 568 20.97 -15.10 -0.16
N VAL A 569 21.31 -13.86 -0.53
CA VAL A 569 21.51 -12.76 0.43
C VAL A 569 20.29 -12.63 1.35
N ARG A 570 19.08 -12.89 0.82
CA ARG A 570 17.83 -12.94 1.58
C ARG A 570 17.78 -14.04 2.64
N THR A 571 18.17 -15.26 2.27
CA THR A 571 18.20 -16.41 3.21
C THR A 571 19.21 -16.17 4.32
N ARG A 572 20.38 -15.59 4.00
CA ARG A 572 21.39 -15.20 4.98
C ARG A 572 20.88 -14.10 5.91
N LEU A 573 20.24 -13.07 5.36
CA LEU A 573 19.62 -11.98 6.13
C LEU A 573 18.50 -12.49 7.06
N ARG A 574 17.67 -13.43 6.60
CA ARG A 574 16.65 -14.09 7.43
C ARG A 574 17.28 -14.95 8.54
N ALA A 575 18.39 -15.63 8.28
CA ALA A 575 19.09 -16.46 9.28
C ALA A 575 19.65 -15.62 10.44
N ILE A 576 20.03 -14.37 10.19
CA ILE A 576 20.50 -13.43 11.22
C ILE A 576 19.36 -12.58 11.84
N GLY A 577 18.10 -13.02 11.68
CA GLY A 577 16.92 -12.35 12.27
C GLY A 577 16.38 -11.17 11.47
N GLY A 578 16.92 -10.90 10.28
CA GLY A 578 16.56 -9.77 9.41
C GLY A 578 15.32 -9.98 8.55
N LYS A 579 14.31 -10.73 9.00
CA LYS A 579 13.13 -11.08 8.18
C LYS A 579 12.39 -9.84 7.65
N ALA A 580 12.16 -8.86 8.51
CA ALA A 580 11.46 -7.63 8.12
C ALA A 580 12.26 -6.81 7.08
N LEU A 581 13.59 -6.82 7.17
CA LEU A 581 14.46 -6.18 6.19
C LEU A 581 14.46 -6.97 4.88
N ALA A 582 14.55 -8.30 4.96
CA ALA A 582 14.53 -9.21 3.81
C ALA A 582 13.20 -9.19 3.02
N ASP A 583 12.11 -8.77 3.66
CA ASP A 583 10.80 -8.61 3.01
C ASP A 583 10.59 -7.19 2.47
N ALA A 584 11.35 -6.20 2.95
CA ALA A 584 11.26 -4.81 2.50
C ALA A 584 12.12 -4.49 1.26
N PHE A 585 13.07 -5.35 0.91
CA PHE A 585 13.88 -5.23 -0.30
C PHE A 585 13.47 -6.33 -1.29
N PRO A 586 12.51 -6.06 -2.19
CA PRO A 586 12.09 -7.04 -3.19
C PRO A 586 13.20 -7.37 -4.19
N ASP A 587 14.19 -6.51 -4.41
CA ASP A 587 15.31 -6.82 -5.31
C ASP A 587 16.22 -7.94 -4.78
N LEU A 588 16.16 -8.24 -3.47
CA LEU A 588 16.74 -9.47 -2.91
C LEU A 588 16.11 -10.75 -3.52
N LEU A 589 14.98 -10.64 -4.23
CA LEU A 589 14.26 -11.73 -4.91
C LEU A 589 14.81 -12.08 -6.30
N GLN A 590 15.69 -11.27 -6.92
CA GLN A 590 16.00 -11.44 -8.35
C GLN A 590 16.60 -12.81 -8.71
N ASN A 591 17.01 -13.61 -7.70
CA ASN A 591 17.34 -15.03 -7.83
C ASN A 591 16.56 -15.98 -6.89
N ASP A 592 15.53 -15.55 -6.16
CA ASP A 592 14.64 -16.46 -5.41
C ASP A 592 13.75 -17.31 -6.36
N GLY A 593 13.79 -17.06 -7.68
CA GLY A 593 13.23 -17.92 -8.73
C GLY A 593 13.96 -19.25 -8.90
N THR A 594 15.04 -19.51 -8.16
CA THR A 594 15.65 -20.82 -8.09
C THR A 594 14.71 -21.80 -7.39
N THR A 595 14.00 -22.63 -8.16
CA THR A 595 13.23 -23.73 -7.57
C THR A 595 14.19 -24.75 -6.96
N ALA A 596 14.33 -24.73 -5.63
CA ALA A 596 15.05 -25.78 -4.93
C ALA A 596 14.27 -27.09 -5.10
N LYS A 597 14.74 -27.97 -5.99
CA LYS A 597 14.16 -29.28 -6.17
C LYS A 597 14.84 -30.26 -5.22
N ARG A 598 14.05 -30.93 -4.40
CA ARG A 598 14.51 -32.06 -3.57
C ARG A 598 14.69 -33.26 -4.50
N ASN A 599 15.93 -33.68 -4.68
CA ASN A 599 16.24 -34.88 -5.44
C ASN A 599 15.77 -36.12 -4.66
N ALA A 600 15.57 -37.25 -5.36
CA ALA A 600 15.11 -38.52 -4.77
C ALA A 600 15.99 -39.01 -3.60
N ASN A 601 17.24 -38.53 -3.51
CA ASN A 601 18.22 -38.88 -2.49
C ASN A 601 18.18 -37.93 -1.26
N GLY A 602 17.22 -37.01 -1.19
CA GLY A 602 17.07 -36.06 -0.09
C GLY A 602 17.95 -34.81 -0.16
N THR A 603 18.80 -34.68 -1.19
CA THR A 603 19.65 -33.50 -1.44
C THR A 603 18.90 -32.41 -2.21
N TYR A 604 19.13 -31.15 -1.84
CA TYR A 604 18.59 -29.99 -2.55
C TYR A 604 19.51 -29.62 -3.73
N SER A 605 18.93 -29.38 -4.89
CA SER A 605 19.63 -28.78 -6.03
C SER A 605 18.91 -27.53 -6.50
N THR A 606 19.70 -26.51 -6.82
CA THR A 606 19.22 -25.16 -7.14
C THR A 606 19.52 -24.88 -8.61
N SER A 607 18.51 -24.58 -9.43
CA SER A 607 18.71 -24.17 -10.82
C SER A 607 19.21 -22.73 -10.89
N LEU A 608 20.35 -22.50 -11.51
CA LEU A 608 20.91 -21.18 -11.81
C LEU A 608 20.47 -20.78 -13.23
N ASP A 609 19.80 -19.64 -13.38
CA ASP A 609 19.50 -19.02 -14.68
C ASP A 609 19.74 -17.52 -14.55
N THR A 610 20.83 -17.01 -15.13
CA THR A 610 21.30 -15.64 -14.92
C THR A 610 21.74 -15.03 -16.24
N THR A 611 21.39 -13.75 -16.45
CA THR A 611 21.82 -12.97 -17.63
C THR A 611 22.84 -11.91 -17.21
N ILE A 612 23.93 -11.78 -17.97
CA ILE A 612 25.02 -10.85 -17.70
C ILE A 612 25.28 -10.00 -18.92
N THR A 613 25.46 -8.69 -18.71
CA THR A 613 25.83 -7.77 -19.79
C THR A 613 27.34 -7.75 -19.98
N LEU A 614 27.81 -8.17 -21.16
CA LEU A 614 29.21 -8.14 -21.55
C LEU A 614 29.53 -6.85 -22.31
N THR A 615 30.68 -6.26 -21.99
CA THR A 615 31.25 -5.12 -22.71
C THR A 615 32.55 -5.54 -23.42
N PRO A 616 33.06 -4.73 -24.36
CA PRO A 616 34.36 -4.98 -25.00
C PRO A 616 35.55 -5.06 -24.02
N LYS A 617 35.39 -4.59 -22.77
CA LYS A 617 36.41 -4.69 -21.71
C LYS A 617 36.53 -6.11 -21.12
N CYS A 618 35.54 -7.00 -21.28
CA CYS A 618 35.51 -8.38 -20.75
C CYS A 618 36.49 -9.33 -21.47
N LYS A 619 37.79 -9.12 -21.27
CA LYS A 619 38.87 -9.79 -22.01
C LYS A 619 38.87 -11.31 -21.84
N TYR A 620 38.64 -11.82 -20.64
CA TYR A 620 38.72 -13.26 -20.38
C TYR A 620 37.49 -14.01 -20.93
N THR A 621 36.31 -13.43 -20.75
CA THR A 621 35.04 -14.01 -21.19
C THR A 621 34.94 -14.03 -22.71
N ILE A 622 35.33 -12.95 -23.38
CA ILE A 622 35.36 -12.89 -24.85
C ILE A 622 36.36 -13.91 -25.42
N ALA A 623 37.52 -14.08 -24.79
CA ALA A 623 38.49 -15.09 -25.18
C ALA A 623 37.96 -16.52 -25.00
N ALA A 624 37.26 -16.80 -23.89
CA ALA A 624 36.65 -18.10 -23.63
C ALA A 624 35.51 -18.41 -24.61
N LEU A 625 34.68 -17.43 -24.97
CA LEU A 625 33.62 -17.56 -25.97
C LEU A 625 34.21 -17.89 -27.35
N LYS A 626 35.24 -17.15 -27.80
CA LYS A 626 35.93 -17.42 -29.07
C LYS A 626 36.58 -18.81 -29.11
N LYS A 627 37.23 -19.21 -28.01
CA LYS A 627 37.85 -20.55 -27.88
C LYS A 627 36.83 -21.67 -28.00
N ASN A 628 35.60 -21.46 -27.54
CA ASN A 628 34.50 -22.42 -27.61
C ASN A 628 33.66 -22.31 -28.90
N GLY A 629 34.18 -21.59 -29.92
CA GLY A 629 33.58 -21.53 -31.25
C GLY A 629 32.44 -20.51 -31.39
N VAL A 630 32.33 -19.53 -30.48
CA VAL A 630 31.40 -18.40 -30.60
C VAL A 630 32.11 -17.25 -31.33
N ALA A 631 31.68 -16.97 -32.57
CA ALA A 631 32.22 -15.86 -33.36
C ALA A 631 31.63 -14.53 -32.87
N LEU A 632 32.48 -13.70 -32.25
CA LEU A 632 32.15 -12.36 -31.77
C LEU A 632 32.92 -11.30 -32.56
N THR A 633 32.19 -10.37 -33.16
CA THR A 633 32.66 -9.20 -33.92
C THR A 633 32.30 -7.91 -33.18
N LYS A 634 32.93 -6.78 -33.53
CA LYS A 634 32.62 -5.48 -32.92
C LYS A 634 31.16 -5.05 -33.12
N LYS A 635 30.51 -5.52 -34.20
CA LYS A 635 29.08 -5.27 -34.50
C LYS A 635 28.13 -6.03 -33.57
N ASP A 636 28.57 -7.16 -32.99
CA ASP A 636 27.73 -7.95 -32.08
C ASP A 636 27.51 -7.26 -30.72
N PHE A 637 28.24 -6.18 -30.45
CA PHE A 637 28.00 -5.34 -29.28
C PHE A 637 27.06 -4.18 -29.62
N SER A 638 26.89 -3.77 -30.88
CA SER A 638 26.11 -2.57 -31.23
C SER A 638 24.60 -2.81 -31.39
N ASN A 639 23.76 -2.14 -30.59
CA ASN A 639 22.29 -2.16 -30.73
C ASN A 639 21.74 -1.25 -31.85
N THR A 640 22.39 -1.19 -33.01
CA THR A 640 21.70 -0.68 -34.21
C THR A 640 21.05 -1.88 -34.89
N GLY A 641 19.77 -2.06 -34.60
CA GLY A 641 18.89 -2.97 -35.34
C GLY A 641 18.88 -2.64 -36.82
N ALA A 642 18.61 -3.68 -37.62
CA ALA A 642 18.48 -3.65 -39.07
C ALA A 642 17.79 -2.38 -39.61
N ASP A 643 18.52 -1.64 -40.45
CA ASP A 643 17.92 -0.80 -41.48
C ASP A 643 18.69 -1.10 -42.78
N ASP A 644 18.39 -2.26 -43.34
CA ASP A 644 18.65 -2.55 -44.75
C ASP A 644 17.61 -1.75 -45.57
N THR A 645 17.81 -0.44 -45.69
CA THR A 645 17.20 0.35 -46.76
C THR A 645 18.20 0.50 -47.90
N GLU A 646 18.09 -0.47 -48.80
CA GLU A 646 18.24 -0.36 -50.26
C GLU A 646 18.74 1.00 -50.77
N ASN A 647 20.06 1.10 -50.99
CA ASN A 647 20.63 2.13 -51.87
C ASN A 647 20.37 1.72 -53.32
N GLN A 648 19.47 2.43 -54.00
CA GLN A 648 19.51 2.63 -55.45
C GLN A 648 19.75 4.13 -55.75
N PRO A 649 20.46 4.43 -56.85
CA PRO A 649 21.33 5.62 -56.98
C PRO A 649 20.62 6.96 -57.12
#